data_AF-A0A5J5J3I3-F1
#
_entry.id   AF-A0A5J5J3I3-F1
#
_cell.length_a   1.000
_cell.length_b   1.000
_cell.length_c   1.000
_cell.angle_alpha   90.00
_cell.angle_beta   90.00
_cell.angle_gamma   90.00
#
_symmetry.space_group_name_H-M   'P 1'
#
loop_
_entity.id
_entity.type
_entity.pdbx_description
1 polymer ?
#
loop_
_entity_poly.entity_id
_entity_poly.type
_entity_poly.pdbx_seq_one_letter_code
_entity_poly.pdbx_strand_id
1 'polypeptide(L)'
;MPSSFALQPLAQFTRGIDDALKVAVRNDWITDIPPVVFLGKEVSLAADQTPVRDQQDRGTCWAFAGIAALEAAYKRKLGVSLDLSEQYLFHICKAHESDFGNTSLMGFQGSSDIIKHMERMRVPEESDAPYMTQSAMLTGIPAAAALNAAASPTQEQRDDFEFSPLHIPFAARGNAKYGVKSSGVLSNFSIADLENVIRAGHEVVVNVTTGGGGHVLLLVGFNSTLQYFIAKNSWGGTDLIHIAYANDPSFTINMGLAHYIIDVIDPVVDRRAGFVGQWDMDHDGWRGRLTLRRFTDLRAANDTFDAGSATKLGSYYLSGAKHDVTGWFADAGQTAHLHIADIGEGGQDFTLSVYSGDVALAAGDTAWQAIPFGAQIRRTPIDAAAPESFDRTHWLGTWELNHDGWRGVLTVDGMDAATGAAALSYRRSTGEVRPVQGAARPGQLHVLDFTIDFGPDNSAQPFTLIHHTREHGLASGFTTWAGRRFGAVAAKTADKPVWRSFELAPVGSSSAIPNSASVSRIPNSMETWWVGPQGSIEGAFWYDGGQWTRYQLAPAGSAAAASGIAAVSRIPTSMELWWIGPQGTIEGAFWYEGGAWTRYQLSGPGSADLGSGIAVASRIPNSMELWWAGPDGSVEAAFWYEGGQWTRYQLAPGGSAGRGTEFAVVSRIPTSMELWWVGGSGSVEAAFWYDGGQWTRYQIAPAGSAAVGGGVAVVSRIPTSMELWWVGGSGSVEAAFWYDGGQWTRYQIAPQGAALPSSGIAAVSRKPETMELWFAGADQSLQGAFWYDGGQWARYTLEGANQADNPFAVTAVSRVPGSMELWLAGSGGSIRDSFFYEL
;
A
#
# COMPACT_ATOMS: atom_id res chain seq x y z
N MET A 1 55.93 17.01 -13.65
CA MET A 1 55.80 18.17 -14.55
C MET A 1 55.35 17.63 -15.89
N PRO A 2 54.14 17.97 -16.40
CA PRO A 2 53.60 17.31 -17.57
C PRO A 2 54.15 17.94 -18.85
N SER A 3 54.66 17.08 -19.73
CA SER A 3 54.98 17.38 -21.11
C SER A 3 53.73 17.80 -21.86
N SER A 4 53.77 19.01 -22.40
CA SER A 4 52.73 19.62 -23.22
C SER A 4 52.41 18.78 -24.46
N PHE A 5 51.20 18.21 -24.52
CA PHE A 5 50.56 17.90 -25.79
C PHE A 5 50.22 19.23 -26.46
N ALA A 6 51.13 19.72 -27.29
CA ALA A 6 50.82 20.80 -28.22
C ALA A 6 49.76 20.28 -29.20
N LEU A 7 48.64 21.00 -29.31
CA LEU A 7 47.68 20.89 -30.40
C LEU A 7 48.42 20.77 -31.73
N GLN A 8 48.10 19.75 -32.54
CA GLN A 8 48.57 19.73 -33.93
C GLN A 8 48.03 20.99 -34.64
N PRO A 9 48.90 21.87 -35.16
CA PRO A 9 48.48 23.10 -35.84
C PRO A 9 47.50 22.88 -37.00
N LEU A 10 47.51 21.68 -37.57
CA LEU A 10 46.71 21.32 -38.74
C LEU A 10 45.20 21.22 -38.43
N ALA A 11 44.78 20.67 -37.30
CA ALA A 11 43.35 20.49 -36.98
C ALA A 11 42.65 21.82 -36.58
N GLN A 12 43.39 22.76 -36.00
CA GLN A 12 42.92 24.13 -35.78
C GLN A 12 42.91 24.92 -37.09
N PHE A 13 43.90 24.70 -37.96
CA PHE A 13 43.97 25.33 -39.28
C PHE A 13 42.84 24.89 -40.22
N THR A 14 42.52 23.59 -40.26
CA THR A 14 41.42 23.05 -41.09
C THR A 14 40.05 23.56 -40.61
N ARG A 15 39.80 23.58 -39.29
CA ARG A 15 38.58 24.20 -38.74
C ARG A 15 38.49 25.69 -39.04
N GLY A 16 39.60 26.42 -38.92
CA GLY A 16 39.66 27.84 -39.28
C GLY A 16 39.37 28.11 -40.75
N ILE A 17 39.79 27.22 -41.65
CA ILE A 17 39.51 27.32 -43.09
C ILE A 17 38.04 27.00 -43.39
N ASP A 18 37.46 25.96 -42.79
CA ASP A 18 36.05 25.62 -42.97
C ASP A 18 35.11 26.72 -42.47
N ASP A 19 35.44 27.33 -41.34
CA ASP A 19 34.65 28.44 -40.79
C ASP A 19 34.81 29.71 -41.66
N ALA A 20 36.00 29.97 -42.19
CA ALA A 20 36.22 31.06 -43.15
C ALA A 20 35.48 30.84 -44.49
N LEU A 21 35.43 29.60 -44.98
CA LEU A 21 34.69 29.22 -46.19
C LEU A 21 33.18 29.36 -46.01
N LYS A 22 32.63 28.94 -44.87
CA LYS A 22 31.20 29.14 -44.54
C LYS A 22 30.85 30.63 -44.48
N VAL A 23 31.74 31.46 -43.94
CA VAL A 23 31.57 32.92 -43.95
C VAL A 23 31.64 33.48 -45.37
N ALA A 24 32.57 33.02 -46.21
CA ALA A 24 32.71 33.49 -47.59
C ALA A 24 31.49 33.13 -48.47
N VAL A 25 30.94 31.92 -48.33
CA VAL A 25 29.72 31.49 -49.03
C VAL A 25 28.50 32.27 -48.52
N ARG A 26 28.38 32.48 -47.20
CA ARG A 26 27.26 33.24 -46.61
C ARG A 26 27.26 34.73 -47.00
N ASN A 27 28.38 35.26 -47.50
CA ASN A 27 28.51 36.63 -48.01
C ASN A 27 28.57 36.71 -49.55
N ASP A 28 28.22 35.65 -50.28
CA ASP A 28 28.26 35.58 -51.76
C ASP A 28 29.63 35.91 -52.39
N TRP A 29 30.74 35.70 -51.68
CA TRP A 29 32.08 35.98 -52.22
C TRP A 29 32.58 34.90 -53.18
N ILE A 30 32.02 33.69 -53.10
CA ILE A 30 32.30 32.53 -53.95
C ILE A 30 31.03 31.71 -54.13
N THR A 31 30.82 31.12 -55.31
CA THR A 31 29.60 30.37 -55.65
C THR A 31 29.83 28.89 -55.95
N ASP A 32 31.08 28.43 -56.01
CA ASP A 32 31.44 27.03 -56.25
C ASP A 32 32.83 26.70 -55.68
N ILE A 33 32.97 25.54 -55.01
CA ILE A 33 34.24 25.09 -54.41
C ILE A 33 34.53 23.66 -54.90
N PRO A 34 35.57 23.39 -55.71
CA PRO A 34 36.09 22.04 -55.84
C PRO A 34 36.76 21.64 -54.50
N PRO A 35 36.56 20.40 -54.00
CA PRO A 35 37.11 20.00 -52.71
C PRO A 35 38.64 20.09 -52.73
N VAL A 36 39.19 21.00 -51.93
CA VAL A 36 40.62 21.02 -51.62
C VAL A 36 40.88 19.85 -50.67
N VAL A 37 41.22 18.69 -51.23
CA VAL A 37 41.65 17.54 -50.44
C VAL A 37 43.11 17.73 -50.09
N PHE A 38 43.39 18.16 -48.86
CA PHE A 38 44.70 17.86 -48.27
C PHE A 38 44.77 16.34 -48.12
N LEU A 39 45.50 15.67 -49.01
CA LEU A 39 45.94 14.29 -48.82
C LEU A 39 46.97 14.28 -47.69
N GLY A 40 46.54 14.58 -46.48
CA GLY A 40 47.33 14.46 -45.27
C GLY A 40 47.87 13.04 -45.26
N LYS A 41 49.19 12.91 -45.46
CA LYS A 41 49.87 11.62 -45.40
C LYS A 41 49.98 11.10 -43.97
N GLU A 42 49.53 11.88 -43.01
CA GLU A 42 49.33 11.51 -41.61
C GLU A 42 48.04 12.14 -41.11
N VAL A 43 47.16 11.35 -40.52
CA VAL A 43 45.91 11.77 -39.87
C VAL A 43 45.82 11.08 -38.52
N SER A 44 45.46 11.81 -37.47
CA SER A 44 45.25 11.26 -36.13
C SER A 44 44.02 11.89 -35.48
N LEU A 45 43.13 11.01 -35.02
CA LEU A 45 41.93 11.31 -34.22
C LEU A 45 42.18 11.07 -32.72
N ALA A 46 43.45 10.88 -32.32
CA ALA A 46 43.82 10.58 -30.93
C ALA A 46 43.36 11.65 -29.92
N ALA A 47 43.14 12.89 -30.35
CA ALA A 47 42.69 13.98 -29.48
C ALA A 47 41.27 13.77 -28.91
N ASP A 48 40.45 12.95 -29.58
CA ASP A 48 39.08 12.63 -29.15
C ASP A 48 39.01 11.33 -28.33
N GLN A 49 40.15 10.65 -28.14
CA GLN A 49 40.21 9.37 -27.44
C GLN A 49 40.40 9.55 -25.93
N THR A 50 39.69 8.72 -25.16
CA THR A 50 40.00 8.46 -23.76
C THR A 50 41.30 7.65 -23.63
N PRO A 51 41.90 7.53 -22.42
CA PRO A 51 43.07 6.66 -22.21
C PRO A 51 42.84 5.20 -22.63
N VAL A 52 43.92 4.49 -22.91
CA VAL A 52 43.90 3.03 -23.17
C VAL A 52 43.43 2.29 -21.90
N ARG A 53 42.59 1.27 -22.10
CA ARG A 53 42.04 0.40 -21.04
C ARG A 53 42.43 -1.05 -21.29
N ASP A 54 42.30 -1.87 -20.25
CA ASP A 54 42.71 -3.27 -20.27
C ASP A 54 41.52 -4.21 -20.03
N GLN A 55 41.25 -5.07 -21.02
CA GLN A 55 40.21 -6.10 -20.99
C GLN A 55 40.58 -7.30 -20.11
N GLN A 56 41.79 -7.34 -19.56
CA GLN A 56 42.27 -8.39 -18.67
C GLN A 56 42.15 -9.77 -19.34
N ASP A 57 41.59 -10.75 -18.62
CA ASP A 57 41.56 -12.17 -18.95
C ASP A 57 40.25 -12.64 -19.62
N ARG A 58 39.40 -11.72 -20.09
CA ARG A 58 38.02 -12.06 -20.53
C ARG A 58 37.76 -12.04 -22.04
N GLY A 59 38.71 -11.59 -22.84
CA GLY A 59 38.56 -11.56 -24.30
C GLY A 59 37.45 -10.64 -24.80
N THR A 60 37.18 -9.51 -24.12
CA THR A 60 36.06 -8.60 -24.45
C THR A 60 36.43 -7.50 -25.45
N CYS A 61 37.42 -7.73 -26.32
CA CYS A 61 38.05 -6.72 -27.18
C CYS A 61 37.09 -5.89 -28.03
N TRP A 62 36.07 -6.51 -28.58
CA TRP A 62 35.06 -5.85 -29.40
C TRP A 62 34.22 -4.85 -28.59
N ALA A 63 33.91 -5.13 -27.33
CA ALA A 63 33.19 -4.19 -26.47
C ALA A 63 34.07 -2.96 -26.19
N PHE A 64 35.36 -3.17 -25.91
CA PHE A 64 36.32 -2.08 -25.68
C PHE A 64 36.53 -1.22 -26.94
N ALA A 65 36.69 -1.83 -28.10
CA ALA A 65 36.84 -1.10 -29.35
C ALA A 65 35.56 -0.32 -29.72
N GLY A 66 34.39 -0.90 -29.49
CA GLY A 66 33.09 -0.25 -29.68
C GLY A 66 32.86 0.94 -28.74
N ILE A 67 33.12 0.75 -27.43
CA ILE A 67 33.02 1.82 -26.43
C ILE A 67 33.98 2.96 -26.75
N ALA A 68 35.25 2.66 -27.05
CA ALA A 68 36.21 3.70 -27.42
C ALA A 68 35.78 4.50 -28.66
N ALA A 69 35.16 3.84 -29.66
CA ALA A 69 34.59 4.54 -30.81
C ALA A 69 33.41 5.44 -30.40
N LEU A 70 32.53 4.94 -29.53
CA LEU A 70 31.34 5.65 -29.08
C LEU A 70 31.69 6.89 -28.24
N GLU A 71 32.61 6.74 -27.29
CA GLU A 71 33.14 7.84 -26.48
C GLU A 71 33.73 8.94 -27.37
N ALA A 72 34.54 8.57 -28.35
CA ALA A 72 35.15 9.53 -29.28
C ALA A 72 34.12 10.23 -30.16
N ALA A 73 33.10 9.50 -30.64
CA ALA A 73 32.01 10.09 -31.40
C ALA A 73 31.21 11.11 -30.58
N TYR A 74 30.93 10.82 -29.29
CA TYR A 74 30.32 11.78 -28.37
C TYR A 74 31.23 12.98 -28.07
N LYS A 75 32.53 12.74 -27.91
CA LYS A 75 33.51 13.81 -27.69
C LYS A 75 33.55 14.77 -28.88
N ARG A 76 33.55 14.25 -30.10
CA ARG A 76 33.51 15.07 -31.33
C ARG A 76 32.21 15.82 -31.49
N LYS A 77 31.07 15.15 -31.33
CA LYS A 77 29.76 15.74 -31.60
C LYS A 77 29.35 16.75 -30.54
N LEU A 78 29.51 16.40 -29.26
CA LEU A 78 28.95 17.15 -28.13
C LEU A 78 30.03 17.78 -27.23
N GLY A 79 31.32 17.50 -27.44
CA GLY A 79 32.41 18.01 -26.60
C GLY A 79 32.55 17.32 -25.24
N VAL A 80 31.68 16.35 -24.93
CA VAL A 80 31.64 15.65 -23.65
C VAL A 80 32.65 14.51 -23.58
N SER A 81 33.37 14.42 -22.46
CA SER A 81 34.21 13.25 -22.17
C SER A 81 33.40 12.27 -21.35
N LEU A 82 33.22 11.06 -21.87
CA LEU A 82 32.45 10.00 -21.24
C LEU A 82 33.37 8.88 -20.78
N ASP A 83 32.92 8.15 -19.77
CA ASP A 83 33.49 6.89 -19.32
C ASP A 83 32.36 5.85 -19.37
N LEU A 84 32.24 5.15 -20.50
CA LEU A 84 31.13 4.22 -20.77
C LEU A 84 31.48 2.78 -20.41
N SER A 85 30.46 2.01 -20.05
CA SER A 85 30.65 0.66 -19.52
C SER A 85 30.86 -0.42 -20.60
N GLU A 86 32.09 -0.94 -20.72
CA GLU A 86 32.36 -2.14 -21.53
C GLU A 86 31.70 -3.39 -20.93
N GLN A 87 31.59 -3.45 -19.60
CA GLN A 87 30.92 -4.55 -18.88
C GLN A 87 29.47 -4.67 -19.34
N TYR A 88 28.75 -3.56 -19.32
CA TYR A 88 27.35 -3.52 -19.69
C TYR A 88 27.16 -3.91 -21.16
N LEU A 89 27.92 -3.29 -22.06
CA LEU A 89 27.84 -3.58 -23.49
C LEU A 89 28.11 -5.07 -23.78
N PHE A 90 29.12 -5.64 -23.14
CA PHE A 90 29.49 -7.04 -23.34
C PHE A 90 28.36 -8.02 -22.99
N HIS A 91 27.70 -7.81 -21.85
CA HIS A 91 26.64 -8.71 -21.37
C HIS A 91 25.30 -8.45 -22.07
N ILE A 92 24.93 -7.17 -22.23
CA ILE A 92 23.67 -6.82 -22.85
C ILE A 92 23.65 -7.34 -24.30
N CYS A 93 24.69 -7.14 -25.12
CA CYS A 93 24.70 -7.65 -26.49
C CYS A 93 24.49 -9.17 -26.59
N LYS A 94 25.04 -9.95 -25.65
CA LYS A 94 24.93 -11.42 -25.65
C LYS A 94 23.56 -11.93 -25.21
N ALA A 95 22.92 -11.18 -24.33
CA ALA A 95 21.63 -11.55 -23.79
C ALA A 95 20.45 -11.34 -24.78
N HIS A 96 20.68 -10.66 -25.92
CA HIS A 96 19.59 -10.11 -26.74
C HIS A 96 19.20 -10.88 -27.99
N GLU A 97 20.06 -11.68 -28.65
CA GLU A 97 19.63 -12.43 -29.85
C GLU A 97 20.59 -13.55 -30.26
N SER A 98 20.10 -14.78 -30.44
CA SER A 98 20.85 -15.86 -31.10
C SER A 98 20.13 -16.39 -32.35
N ASP A 99 20.90 -16.95 -33.30
CA ASP A 99 20.40 -17.61 -34.50
C ASP A 99 19.54 -18.86 -34.21
N PHE A 100 19.53 -19.35 -32.95
CA PHE A 100 18.89 -20.59 -32.53
C PHE A 100 17.85 -20.35 -31.41
N GLY A 101 16.69 -19.79 -31.77
CA GLY A 101 15.49 -19.78 -30.93
C GLY A 101 15.57 -18.88 -29.68
N ASN A 102 14.73 -19.20 -28.66
CA ASN A 102 14.55 -18.45 -27.40
C ASN A 102 15.71 -18.66 -26.40
N THR A 103 16.91 -18.30 -26.83
CA THR A 103 18.14 -18.47 -26.03
C THR A 103 18.97 -17.19 -26.05
N SER A 104 19.69 -16.96 -24.95
CA SER A 104 20.82 -16.00 -24.89
C SER A 104 22.01 -16.59 -25.64
N LEU A 105 22.83 -15.76 -26.29
CA LEU A 105 24.02 -16.23 -27.00
C LEU A 105 25.04 -16.82 -26.04
N MET A 106 25.34 -18.11 -26.18
CA MET A 106 26.61 -18.66 -25.71
C MET A 106 27.65 -18.55 -26.82
N GLY A 107 28.79 -17.93 -26.50
CA GLY A 107 29.96 -17.99 -27.39
C GLY A 107 29.99 -16.99 -28.54
N PHE A 108 29.13 -15.97 -28.58
CA PHE A 108 29.39 -14.82 -29.46
C PHE A 108 30.69 -14.15 -29.02
N GLN A 109 31.73 -14.36 -29.80
CA GLN A 109 33.06 -13.80 -29.57
C GLN A 109 33.19 -12.35 -30.08
N GLY A 110 32.11 -11.80 -30.66
CA GLY A 110 32.00 -10.41 -31.12
C GLY A 110 32.90 -10.07 -32.29
N SER A 111 32.55 -9.01 -33.01
CA SER A 111 33.35 -8.48 -34.11
C SER A 111 33.18 -6.97 -34.19
N SER A 112 33.72 -6.36 -35.24
CA SER A 112 33.47 -4.95 -35.58
C SER A 112 31.98 -4.57 -35.68
N ASP A 113 31.09 -5.55 -35.93
CA ASP A 113 29.64 -5.34 -36.03
C ASP A 113 28.98 -4.83 -34.75
N ILE A 114 29.69 -4.82 -33.62
CA ILE A 114 29.22 -4.18 -32.37
C ILE A 114 28.70 -2.76 -32.58
N ILE A 115 29.30 -2.00 -33.51
CA ILE A 115 28.84 -0.66 -33.87
C ILE A 115 27.38 -0.68 -34.35
N LYS A 116 27.00 -1.69 -35.15
CA LYS A 116 25.64 -1.85 -35.64
C LYS A 116 24.68 -2.25 -34.52
N HIS A 117 25.13 -3.08 -33.59
CA HIS A 117 24.33 -3.48 -32.42
C HIS A 117 24.02 -2.27 -31.53
N MET A 118 24.98 -1.37 -31.32
CA MET A 118 24.80 -0.14 -30.56
C MET A 118 23.84 0.88 -31.20
N GLU A 119 23.38 0.65 -32.45
CA GLU A 119 22.23 1.41 -32.97
C GLU A 119 20.93 1.05 -32.24
N ARG A 120 20.83 -0.19 -31.74
CA ARG A 120 19.61 -0.78 -31.17
C ARG A 120 19.60 -0.88 -29.66
N MET A 121 20.69 -0.51 -29.01
CA MET A 121 20.84 -0.55 -27.57
C MET A 121 21.56 0.68 -27.07
N ARG A 122 21.47 0.92 -25.76
CA ARG A 122 22.16 2.01 -25.08
C ARG A 122 23.12 1.47 -24.06
N VAL A 123 24.12 2.30 -23.75
CA VAL A 123 25.15 2.00 -22.78
C VAL A 123 25.07 3.04 -21.64
N PRO A 124 25.20 2.61 -20.38
CA PRO A 124 25.35 3.51 -19.24
C PRO A 124 26.83 3.91 -19.04
N GLU A 125 27.10 4.67 -17.98
CA GLU A 125 28.48 5.03 -17.61
C GLU A 125 29.13 3.85 -16.87
N GLU A 126 30.46 3.77 -16.90
CA GLU A 126 31.25 2.72 -16.25
C GLU A 126 30.97 2.67 -14.74
N SER A 127 30.64 3.81 -14.11
CA SER A 127 30.24 3.86 -12.70
C SER A 127 28.94 3.11 -12.39
N ASP A 128 28.05 2.92 -13.38
CA ASP A 128 26.79 2.19 -13.19
C ASP A 128 27.00 0.66 -13.27
N ALA A 129 27.97 0.21 -14.05
CA ALA A 129 28.31 -1.21 -14.22
C ALA A 129 29.83 -1.38 -14.43
N PRO A 130 30.62 -1.44 -13.35
CA PRO A 130 32.08 -1.50 -13.48
C PRO A 130 32.59 -2.79 -14.11
N TYR A 131 33.69 -2.70 -14.87
CA TYR A 131 34.36 -3.84 -15.47
C TYR A 131 34.94 -4.79 -14.43
N MET A 132 34.70 -6.08 -14.64
CA MET A 132 35.14 -7.15 -13.74
C MET A 132 36.07 -8.12 -14.48
N THR A 133 37.12 -8.59 -13.82
CA THR A 133 37.98 -9.68 -14.31
C THR A 133 37.25 -11.02 -14.29
N GLN A 134 37.74 -12.01 -15.02
CA GLN A 134 37.14 -13.36 -15.01
C GLN A 134 37.13 -13.94 -13.60
N SER A 135 38.22 -13.75 -12.84
CA SER A 135 38.31 -14.20 -11.45
C SER A 135 37.30 -13.49 -10.53
N ALA A 136 37.11 -12.18 -10.69
CA ALA A 136 36.12 -11.43 -9.91
C ALA A 136 34.68 -11.89 -10.23
N MET A 137 34.37 -12.15 -11.50
CA MET A 137 33.08 -12.71 -11.90
C MET A 137 32.82 -14.08 -11.25
N LEU A 138 33.79 -15.00 -11.33
CA LEU A 138 33.65 -16.36 -10.80
C LEU A 138 33.56 -16.40 -9.26
N THR A 139 34.25 -15.50 -8.56
CA THR A 139 34.27 -15.46 -7.10
C THR A 139 33.11 -14.66 -6.51
N GLY A 140 32.69 -13.58 -7.17
CA GLY A 140 31.66 -12.66 -6.68
C GLY A 140 30.23 -13.00 -7.09
N ILE A 141 30.03 -13.86 -8.11
CA ILE A 141 28.71 -14.13 -8.68
C ILE A 141 28.42 -15.63 -8.63
N PRO A 142 27.55 -16.10 -7.72
CA PRO A 142 27.24 -17.53 -7.59
C PRO A 142 26.75 -18.18 -8.89
N ALA A 143 25.94 -17.46 -9.67
CA ALA A 143 25.47 -17.93 -10.97
C ALA A 143 26.61 -18.13 -11.99
N ALA A 144 27.67 -17.31 -11.93
CA ALA A 144 28.85 -17.48 -12.78
C ALA A 144 29.63 -18.74 -12.43
N ALA A 145 29.84 -19.00 -11.13
CA ALA A 145 30.50 -20.21 -10.65
C ALA A 145 29.70 -21.47 -11.03
N ALA A 146 28.38 -21.44 -10.84
CA ALA A 146 27.49 -22.53 -11.22
C ALA A 146 27.51 -22.78 -12.74
N LEU A 147 27.46 -21.72 -13.54
CA LEU A 147 27.52 -21.80 -15.00
C LEU A 147 28.86 -22.40 -15.47
N ASN A 148 29.98 -21.98 -14.88
CA ASN A 148 31.32 -22.47 -15.22
C ASN A 148 31.53 -23.95 -14.84
N ALA A 149 30.88 -24.43 -13.78
CA ALA A 149 30.95 -25.82 -13.35
C ALA A 149 30.03 -26.77 -14.14
N ALA A 150 29.06 -26.23 -14.89
CA ALA A 150 28.06 -27.02 -15.59
C ALA A 150 28.62 -27.62 -16.90
N ALA A 151 28.59 -28.95 -17.03
CA ALA A 151 29.00 -29.63 -18.26
C ALA A 151 28.08 -29.31 -19.45
N SER A 152 26.77 -29.13 -19.19
CA SER A 152 25.75 -28.78 -20.16
C SER A 152 24.77 -27.77 -19.53
N PRO A 153 25.11 -26.47 -19.49
CA PRO A 153 24.30 -25.49 -18.79
C PRO A 153 22.90 -25.34 -19.39
N THR A 154 21.89 -25.18 -18.55
CA THR A 154 20.51 -24.89 -18.98
C THR A 154 20.35 -23.44 -19.41
N GLN A 155 19.22 -23.08 -20.02
CA GLN A 155 18.94 -21.69 -20.36
C GLN A 155 18.77 -20.83 -19.09
N GLU A 156 18.15 -21.40 -18.05
CA GLU A 156 17.93 -20.75 -16.77
C GLU A 156 19.26 -20.41 -16.10
N GLN A 157 20.22 -21.34 -16.06
CA GLN A 157 21.56 -21.06 -15.52
C GLN A 157 22.29 -19.95 -16.28
N ARG A 158 22.06 -19.84 -17.59
CA ARG A 158 22.59 -18.73 -18.40
C ARG A 158 21.90 -17.42 -18.06
N ASP A 159 20.58 -17.41 -17.95
CA ASP A 159 19.81 -16.22 -17.62
C ASP A 159 20.13 -15.72 -16.20
N ASP A 160 20.26 -16.63 -15.24
CA ASP A 160 20.64 -16.33 -13.85
C ASP A 160 22.00 -15.61 -13.79
N PHE A 161 22.93 -15.99 -14.67
CA PHE A 161 24.22 -15.32 -14.80
C PHE A 161 24.11 -14.00 -15.57
N GLU A 162 23.63 -14.01 -16.82
CA GLU A 162 23.65 -12.84 -17.71
C GLU A 162 22.81 -11.67 -17.16
N PHE A 163 21.75 -11.96 -16.42
CA PHE A 163 20.87 -10.96 -15.84
C PHE A 163 21.10 -10.71 -14.34
N SER A 164 22.16 -11.27 -13.77
CA SER A 164 22.50 -11.03 -12.37
C SER A 164 22.70 -9.53 -12.11
N PRO A 165 22.07 -8.95 -11.06
CA PRO A 165 22.31 -7.56 -10.69
C PRO A 165 23.69 -7.32 -10.07
N LEU A 166 24.46 -8.39 -9.80
CA LEU A 166 25.81 -8.29 -9.21
C LEU A 166 26.86 -7.77 -10.18
N HIS A 167 26.62 -7.85 -11.50
CA HIS A 167 27.52 -7.31 -12.52
C HIS A 167 26.80 -6.50 -13.60
N ILE A 168 25.47 -6.63 -13.71
CA ILE A 168 24.62 -5.76 -14.52
C ILE A 168 23.49 -5.21 -13.64
N PRO A 169 23.80 -4.22 -12.78
CA PRO A 169 22.85 -3.65 -11.83
C PRO A 169 21.59 -3.10 -12.52
N PHE A 170 20.45 -3.12 -11.81
CA PHE A 170 19.21 -2.57 -12.36
C PHE A 170 19.33 -1.08 -12.67
N ALA A 171 20.05 -0.30 -11.82
CA ALA A 171 20.33 1.11 -12.08
C ALA A 171 21.05 1.33 -13.42
N ALA A 172 22.01 0.47 -13.79
CA ALA A 172 22.69 0.54 -15.08
C ALA A 172 21.73 0.37 -16.26
N ARG A 173 20.71 -0.47 -16.12
CA ARG A 173 19.64 -0.62 -17.13
C ARG A 173 18.78 0.65 -17.23
N GLY A 174 18.47 1.26 -16.09
CA GLY A 174 17.72 2.53 -16.02
C GLY A 174 18.52 3.76 -16.48
N ASN A 175 19.85 3.69 -16.47
CA ASN A 175 20.76 4.79 -16.85
C ASN A 175 21.34 4.65 -18.27
N ALA A 176 21.02 3.57 -18.99
CA ALA A 176 21.50 3.32 -20.34
C ALA A 176 20.94 4.36 -21.32
N LYS A 177 21.79 5.32 -21.71
CA LYS A 177 21.36 6.52 -22.46
C LYS A 177 22.23 6.87 -23.68
N TYR A 178 23.43 6.30 -23.79
CA TYR A 178 24.37 6.60 -24.87
C TYR A 178 24.31 5.53 -25.96
N GLY A 179 24.33 5.92 -27.24
CA GLY A 179 24.21 4.95 -28.32
C GLY A 179 24.51 5.52 -29.71
N VAL A 180 24.53 4.64 -30.70
CA VAL A 180 24.78 5.00 -32.10
C VAL A 180 23.45 5.38 -32.75
N LYS A 181 23.43 6.45 -33.53
CA LYS A 181 22.26 6.83 -34.35
C LYS A 181 22.38 6.27 -35.75
N SER A 182 23.58 6.33 -36.33
CA SER A 182 23.89 5.74 -37.62
C SER A 182 25.34 5.30 -37.69
N SER A 183 25.57 4.19 -38.37
CA SER A 183 26.88 3.62 -38.63
C SER A 183 27.14 3.41 -40.11
N GLY A 184 28.42 3.31 -40.46
CA GLY A 184 28.87 2.85 -41.76
C GLY A 184 29.55 1.49 -41.68
N VAL A 185 29.50 0.75 -42.79
CA VAL A 185 30.12 -0.56 -42.95
C VAL A 185 31.05 -0.54 -44.15
N LEU A 186 32.21 -1.18 -44.00
CA LEU A 186 33.14 -1.47 -45.08
C LEU A 186 33.17 -2.98 -45.29
N SER A 187 32.92 -3.41 -46.53
CA SER A 187 32.91 -4.83 -46.93
C SER A 187 33.92 -5.05 -48.05
N ASN A 188 34.80 -6.04 -47.92
CA ASN A 188 35.88 -6.35 -48.87
C ASN A 188 36.68 -5.10 -49.27
N PHE A 189 37.19 -4.38 -48.27
CA PHE A 189 37.75 -3.04 -48.42
C PHE A 189 39.26 -3.05 -48.62
N SER A 190 39.80 -1.91 -49.04
CA SER A 190 41.22 -1.64 -49.20
C SER A 190 41.77 -0.75 -48.09
N ILE A 191 43.11 -0.62 -48.00
CA ILE A 191 43.76 0.35 -47.10
C ILE A 191 43.27 1.77 -47.39
N ALA A 192 43.09 2.13 -48.67
CA ALA A 192 42.61 3.46 -49.04
C ALA A 192 41.20 3.73 -48.51
N ASP A 193 40.34 2.72 -48.42
CA ASP A 193 38.99 2.87 -47.85
C ASP A 193 39.06 3.16 -46.35
N LEU A 194 39.93 2.48 -45.60
CA LEU A 194 40.18 2.78 -44.19
C LEU A 194 40.70 4.21 -44.00
N GLU A 195 41.69 4.62 -44.81
CA GLU A 195 42.21 5.99 -44.78
C GLU A 195 41.13 7.02 -45.08
N ASN A 196 40.24 6.76 -46.04
CA ASN A 196 39.17 7.67 -46.43
C ASN A 196 38.18 7.89 -45.29
N VAL A 197 37.80 6.84 -44.56
CA VAL A 197 36.91 6.94 -43.40
C VAL A 197 37.57 7.72 -42.25
N ILE A 198 38.85 7.42 -41.95
CA ILE A 198 39.61 8.14 -40.92
C ILE A 198 39.78 9.62 -41.29
N ARG A 199 40.07 9.90 -42.57
CA ARG A 199 40.19 11.28 -43.08
C ARG A 199 38.87 12.04 -43.02
N ALA A 200 37.75 11.34 -43.11
CA ALA A 200 36.42 11.91 -42.89
C ALA A 200 36.09 12.15 -41.39
N GLY A 201 37.01 11.82 -40.48
CA GLY A 201 36.85 12.09 -39.04
C GLY A 201 36.17 10.97 -38.26
N HIS A 202 36.16 9.75 -38.78
CA HIS A 202 35.55 8.59 -38.13
C HIS A 202 36.62 7.54 -37.79
N GLU A 203 36.69 7.10 -36.54
CA GLU A 203 37.46 5.92 -36.16
C GLU A 203 36.83 4.65 -36.74
N VAL A 204 37.66 3.67 -37.04
CA VAL A 204 37.22 2.42 -37.68
C VAL A 204 37.49 1.24 -36.75
N VAL A 205 36.42 0.55 -36.33
CA VAL A 205 36.52 -0.72 -35.60
C VAL A 205 36.83 -1.82 -36.61
N VAL A 206 37.96 -2.50 -36.43
CA VAL A 206 38.46 -3.52 -37.35
C VAL A 206 38.67 -4.86 -36.66
N ASN A 207 38.37 -5.93 -37.38
CA ASN A 207 38.73 -7.28 -36.98
C ASN A 207 40.18 -7.54 -37.37
N VAL A 208 40.97 -8.13 -36.47
CA VAL A 208 42.37 -8.49 -36.74
C VAL A 208 42.64 -9.93 -36.32
N THR A 209 43.61 -10.54 -36.99
CA THR A 209 44.15 -11.86 -36.64
C THR A 209 45.49 -11.68 -35.95
N THR A 210 45.68 -12.35 -34.82
CA THR A 210 46.90 -12.32 -34.00
C THR A 210 47.47 -13.73 -33.84
N GLY A 211 48.67 -13.85 -33.26
CA GLY A 211 49.24 -15.16 -32.91
C GLY A 211 48.40 -15.97 -31.92
N GLY A 212 47.49 -15.33 -31.16
CA GLY A 212 46.59 -15.97 -30.19
C GLY A 212 45.16 -16.19 -30.68
N GLY A 213 44.82 -15.82 -31.92
CA GLY A 213 43.46 -15.89 -32.47
C GLY A 213 42.91 -14.54 -32.93
N GLY A 214 41.59 -14.45 -33.09
CA GLY A 214 40.89 -13.23 -33.50
C GLY A 214 40.88 -12.16 -32.39
N HIS A 215 40.98 -10.89 -32.77
CA HIS A 215 40.94 -9.72 -31.89
C HIS A 215 40.25 -8.55 -32.60
N VAL A 216 39.84 -7.52 -31.86
CA VAL A 216 39.20 -6.32 -32.41
C VAL A 216 39.90 -5.08 -31.88
N LEU A 217 40.20 -4.14 -32.79
CA LEU A 217 40.92 -2.90 -32.50
C LEU A 217 40.15 -1.70 -33.04
N LEU A 218 40.44 -0.52 -32.48
CA LEU A 218 39.96 0.76 -33.00
C LEU A 218 41.09 1.47 -33.75
N LEU A 219 40.96 1.66 -35.06
CA LEU A 219 41.87 2.51 -35.82
C LEU A 219 41.48 3.97 -35.61
N VAL A 220 42.43 4.77 -35.14
CA VAL A 220 42.25 6.18 -34.80
C VAL A 220 43.09 7.10 -35.67
N GLY A 221 43.89 6.56 -36.59
CA GLY A 221 44.77 7.34 -37.44
C GLY A 221 45.55 6.49 -38.43
N PHE A 222 46.30 7.13 -39.30
CA PHE A 222 47.23 6.47 -40.22
C PHE A 222 48.39 7.39 -40.58
N ASN A 223 49.50 6.80 -41.04
CA ASN A 223 50.56 7.47 -41.76
C ASN A 223 50.83 6.69 -43.06
N SER A 224 50.43 7.25 -44.20
CA SER A 224 50.57 6.62 -45.50
C SER A 224 51.98 6.73 -46.09
N THR A 225 52.83 7.61 -45.54
CA THR A 225 54.25 7.68 -45.91
C THR A 225 55.03 6.54 -45.28
N LEU A 226 54.79 6.30 -43.99
CA LEU A 226 55.44 5.25 -43.20
C LEU A 226 54.66 3.93 -43.21
N GLN A 227 53.52 3.90 -43.91
CA GLN A 227 52.67 2.73 -44.15
C GLN A 227 52.23 2.02 -42.85
N TYR A 228 51.66 2.77 -41.91
CA TYR A 228 51.05 2.19 -40.70
C TYR A 228 49.73 2.86 -40.31
N PHE A 229 48.89 2.13 -39.59
CA PHE A 229 47.73 2.66 -38.86
C PHE A 229 48.09 2.95 -37.40
N ILE A 230 47.45 3.96 -36.82
CA ILE A 230 47.47 4.24 -35.38
C ILE A 230 46.23 3.58 -34.78
N ALA A 231 46.38 2.74 -33.78
CA ALA A 231 45.27 1.98 -33.21
C ALA A 231 45.25 2.02 -31.68
N LYS A 232 44.04 1.98 -31.11
CA LYS A 232 43.80 1.80 -29.68
C LYS A 232 43.55 0.32 -29.42
N ASN A 233 44.41 -0.27 -28.57
CA ASN A 233 44.35 -1.68 -28.19
C ASN A 233 43.81 -1.82 -26.76
N SER A 234 43.11 -2.92 -26.47
CA SER A 234 42.48 -3.20 -25.19
C SER A 234 43.28 -4.17 -24.30
N TRP A 235 44.58 -4.37 -24.55
CA TRP A 235 45.46 -5.21 -23.73
C TRP A 235 46.28 -4.41 -22.70
N GLY A 236 45.81 -3.21 -22.35
CA GLY A 236 46.52 -2.29 -21.46
C GLY A 236 47.67 -1.53 -22.13
N GLY A 237 48.51 -0.90 -21.30
CA GLY A 237 49.55 0.05 -21.72
C GLY A 237 49.11 1.52 -21.65
N THR A 238 50.02 2.44 -21.96
CA THR A 238 49.76 3.89 -21.89
C THR A 238 49.54 4.55 -23.26
N ASP A 239 49.98 3.91 -24.34
CA ASP A 239 50.11 4.52 -25.65
C ASP A 239 49.28 3.82 -26.72
N LEU A 240 48.90 4.58 -27.75
CA LEU A 240 48.37 4.03 -28.99
C LEU A 240 49.46 3.25 -29.73
N ILE A 241 49.08 2.16 -30.38
CA ILE A 241 50.01 1.29 -31.10
C ILE A 241 50.06 1.65 -32.59
N HIS A 242 51.14 1.27 -33.27
CA HIS A 242 51.25 1.35 -34.72
C HIS A 242 51.15 -0.05 -35.33
N ILE A 243 50.35 -0.19 -36.37
CA ILE A 243 50.13 -1.44 -37.10
C ILE A 243 50.57 -1.24 -38.53
N ALA A 244 51.60 -1.95 -39.00
CA ALA A 244 52.05 -1.84 -40.38
C ALA A 244 50.95 -2.26 -41.37
N TYR A 245 50.89 -1.59 -42.52
CA TYR A 245 49.91 -1.88 -43.58
C TYR A 245 49.96 -3.32 -44.09
N ALA A 246 51.14 -3.93 -44.06
CA ALA A 246 51.35 -5.32 -44.44
C ALA A 246 52.48 -5.93 -43.61
N ASN A 247 52.39 -7.24 -43.36
CA ASN A 247 53.40 -8.03 -42.66
C ASN A 247 53.74 -7.50 -41.24
N ASP A 248 52.77 -6.89 -40.56
CA ASP A 248 52.94 -6.55 -39.15
C ASP A 248 53.13 -7.83 -38.33
N PRO A 249 54.11 -7.88 -37.41
CA PRO A 249 54.43 -9.10 -36.67
C PRO A 249 53.36 -9.49 -35.64
N SER A 250 52.46 -8.57 -35.28
CA SER A 250 51.49 -8.75 -34.18
C SER A 250 50.04 -8.79 -34.68
N PHE A 251 49.69 -8.02 -35.71
CA PHE A 251 48.30 -7.85 -36.14
C PHE A 251 48.12 -7.88 -37.66
N THR A 252 47.32 -8.82 -38.15
CA THR A 252 46.84 -8.80 -39.55
C THR A 252 45.41 -8.25 -39.60
N ILE A 253 45.18 -7.10 -40.24
CA ILE A 253 43.82 -6.56 -40.41
C ILE A 253 43.02 -7.43 -41.39
N ASN A 254 41.85 -7.90 -40.96
CA ASN A 254 40.95 -8.69 -41.78
C ASN A 254 40.12 -7.76 -42.68
N MET A 255 40.49 -7.66 -43.95
CA MET A 255 39.90 -6.74 -44.95
C MET A 255 38.46 -7.09 -45.38
N GLY A 256 37.81 -8.04 -44.71
CA GLY A 256 36.47 -8.51 -45.06
C GLY A 256 35.36 -7.60 -44.53
N LEU A 257 35.47 -7.16 -43.27
CA LEU A 257 34.42 -6.39 -42.59
C LEU A 257 35.00 -5.43 -41.55
N ALA A 258 34.56 -4.17 -41.58
CA ALA A 258 34.88 -3.14 -40.59
C ALA A 258 33.70 -2.16 -40.46
N HIS A 259 33.61 -1.49 -39.30
CA HIS A 259 32.49 -0.57 -39.02
C HIS A 259 32.99 0.72 -38.38
N TYR A 260 32.22 1.79 -38.55
CA TYR A 260 32.50 3.10 -37.96
C TYR A 260 31.21 3.82 -37.59
N ILE A 261 31.29 4.71 -36.60
CA ILE A 261 30.15 5.51 -36.15
C ILE A 261 30.08 6.78 -36.99
N ILE A 262 28.93 7.01 -37.64
CA ILE A 262 28.65 8.24 -38.39
C ILE A 262 28.07 9.30 -37.45
N ASP A 263 27.05 8.94 -36.68
CA ASP A 263 26.38 9.85 -35.75
C ASP A 263 25.94 9.10 -34.48
N VAL A 264 25.86 9.84 -33.37
CA VAL A 264 25.38 9.34 -32.07
C VAL A 264 24.02 9.96 -31.74
N ILE A 265 23.22 9.26 -30.94
CA ILE A 265 21.94 9.80 -30.47
C ILE A 265 22.16 10.89 -29.42
N ASP A 266 21.15 11.74 -29.21
CA ASP A 266 21.12 12.58 -28.01
C ASP A 266 20.94 11.70 -26.77
N PRO A 267 21.65 11.95 -25.65
CA PRO A 267 21.56 11.11 -24.46
C PRO A 267 20.13 11.04 -23.92
N VAL A 268 19.46 9.90 -24.12
CA VAL A 268 18.10 9.64 -23.67
C VAL A 268 18.01 8.21 -23.18
N VAL A 269 17.46 8.03 -21.99
CA VAL A 269 17.30 6.71 -21.37
C VAL A 269 16.44 5.83 -22.25
N ASP A 270 16.95 4.64 -22.58
CA ASP A 270 16.16 3.60 -23.23
C ASP A 270 15.42 2.76 -22.18
N ARG A 271 14.14 3.11 -22.00
CA ARG A 271 13.30 2.49 -20.97
C ARG A 271 13.02 1.01 -21.21
N ARG A 272 13.19 0.54 -22.45
CA ARG A 272 13.06 -0.88 -22.79
C ARG A 272 14.08 -1.73 -22.04
N ALA A 273 15.30 -1.19 -21.82
CA ALA A 273 16.35 -1.87 -21.07
C ALA A 273 15.92 -2.16 -19.62
N GLY A 274 15.05 -1.33 -19.04
CA GLY A 274 14.48 -1.52 -17.71
C GLY A 274 13.70 -2.84 -17.57
N PHE A 275 13.10 -3.34 -18.64
CA PHE A 275 12.38 -4.61 -18.65
C PHE A 275 13.27 -5.84 -18.74
N VAL A 276 14.51 -5.72 -19.23
CA VAL A 276 15.37 -6.88 -19.46
C VAL A 276 15.77 -7.55 -18.14
N GLY A 277 15.71 -8.87 -18.10
CA GLY A 277 16.14 -9.71 -16.98
C GLY A 277 14.99 -10.45 -16.30
N GLN A 278 15.25 -10.89 -15.08
CA GLN A 278 14.32 -11.69 -14.29
C GLN A 278 13.38 -10.85 -13.44
N TRP A 279 12.13 -11.27 -13.38
CA TRP A 279 11.05 -10.65 -12.64
C TRP A 279 10.23 -11.71 -11.92
N ASP A 280 9.88 -11.45 -10.67
CA ASP A 280 8.78 -12.12 -10.00
C ASP A 280 7.48 -11.44 -10.42
N MET A 281 6.59 -12.22 -11.02
CA MET A 281 5.32 -11.75 -11.55
C MET A 281 4.18 -12.26 -10.68
N ASP A 282 3.23 -11.39 -10.40
CA ASP A 282 1.97 -11.71 -9.75
C ASP A 282 0.82 -11.14 -10.58
N HIS A 283 -0.08 -12.00 -11.04
CA HIS A 283 -1.32 -11.62 -11.69
C HIS A 283 -2.48 -12.33 -10.99
N ASP A 284 -3.28 -11.58 -10.22
CA ASP A 284 -4.40 -12.14 -9.47
C ASP A 284 -4.03 -13.28 -8.50
N GLY A 285 -2.88 -13.20 -7.84
CA GLY A 285 -2.37 -14.23 -6.94
C GLY A 285 -1.67 -15.39 -7.64
N TRP A 286 -1.70 -15.47 -8.96
CA TRP A 286 -0.89 -16.42 -9.73
C TRP A 286 0.53 -15.88 -9.87
N ARG A 287 1.46 -16.58 -9.23
CA ARG A 287 2.86 -16.18 -9.17
C ARG A 287 3.74 -17.02 -10.08
N GLY A 288 4.70 -16.38 -10.73
CA GLY A 288 5.68 -17.04 -11.58
C GLY A 288 6.88 -16.17 -11.89
N ARG A 289 7.90 -16.77 -12.49
CA ARG A 289 9.13 -16.05 -12.88
C ARG A 289 9.05 -15.65 -14.35
N LEU A 290 9.05 -14.36 -14.64
CA LEU A 290 9.13 -13.80 -15.99
C LEU A 290 10.59 -13.42 -16.30
N THR A 291 11.14 -13.98 -17.37
CA THR A 291 12.47 -13.61 -17.88
C THR A 291 12.32 -12.96 -19.24
N LEU A 292 12.59 -11.66 -19.34
CA LEU A 292 12.63 -10.93 -20.61
C LEU A 292 14.08 -10.80 -21.07
N ARG A 293 14.40 -11.38 -22.23
CA ARG A 293 15.76 -11.45 -22.77
C ARG A 293 16.02 -10.39 -23.83
N ARG A 294 14.97 -9.99 -24.56
CA ARG A 294 15.07 -9.18 -25.77
C ARG A 294 14.12 -8.00 -25.70
N PHE A 295 14.53 -6.89 -26.29
CA PHE A 295 13.65 -5.75 -26.57
C PHE A 295 13.84 -5.13 -27.95
N THR A 296 14.71 -5.72 -28.77
CA THR A 296 14.98 -5.33 -30.16
C THR A 296 14.97 -6.59 -31.04
N ASP A 297 14.68 -6.42 -32.33
CA ASP A 297 14.92 -7.41 -33.39
C ASP A 297 16.04 -6.85 -34.27
N LEU A 298 17.26 -7.39 -34.15
CA LEU A 298 18.42 -6.87 -34.89
C LEU A 298 18.31 -7.15 -36.40
N ARG A 299 17.40 -8.04 -36.82
CA ARG A 299 17.15 -8.37 -38.23
C ARG A 299 16.14 -7.43 -38.88
N ALA A 300 15.35 -6.71 -38.07
CA ALA A 300 14.38 -5.75 -38.58
C ALA A 300 15.10 -4.54 -39.20
N ALA A 301 14.58 -4.04 -40.32
CA ALA A 301 15.18 -2.91 -41.05
C ALA A 301 15.22 -1.60 -40.23
N ASN A 302 14.34 -1.45 -39.22
CA ASN A 302 14.22 -0.28 -38.36
C ASN A 302 14.04 -0.66 -36.88
N ASP A 303 14.28 0.29 -35.98
CA ASP A 303 14.15 0.14 -34.51
C ASP A 303 12.73 0.50 -34.01
N THR A 304 11.73 0.39 -34.88
CA THR A 304 10.33 0.65 -34.49
C THR A 304 9.75 -0.62 -33.90
N PHE A 305 9.58 -0.60 -32.58
CA PHE A 305 8.84 -1.61 -31.85
C PHE A 305 7.39 -1.15 -31.71
N ASP A 306 6.50 -1.68 -32.53
CA ASP A 306 5.06 -1.41 -32.49
C ASP A 306 4.28 -2.73 -32.50
N ALA A 307 2.96 -2.65 -32.49
CA ALA A 307 2.10 -3.84 -32.48
C ALA A 307 2.36 -4.78 -33.69
N GLY A 308 2.89 -4.28 -34.81
CA GLY A 308 3.21 -5.08 -35.99
C GLY A 308 4.57 -5.78 -35.93
N SER A 309 5.42 -5.45 -34.95
CA SER A 309 6.76 -6.00 -34.78
C SER A 309 6.86 -7.01 -33.63
N ALA A 310 5.75 -7.65 -33.26
CA ALA A 310 5.72 -8.59 -32.14
C ALA A 310 6.79 -9.67 -32.32
N THR A 311 7.72 -9.75 -31.37
CA THR A 311 8.84 -10.69 -31.41
C THR A 311 8.84 -11.54 -30.15
N LYS A 312 9.64 -12.61 -30.15
CA LYS A 312 9.82 -13.45 -28.97
C LYS A 312 10.72 -12.75 -27.95
N LEU A 313 10.14 -12.27 -26.86
CA LEU A 313 10.83 -11.46 -25.85
C LEU A 313 11.49 -12.32 -24.77
N GLY A 314 10.93 -13.49 -24.44
CA GLY A 314 11.41 -14.23 -23.28
C GLY A 314 10.63 -15.49 -22.92
N SER A 315 10.64 -15.83 -21.63
CA SER A 315 9.91 -16.99 -21.09
C SER A 315 9.24 -16.65 -19.76
N TYR A 316 8.10 -17.26 -19.49
CA TYR A 316 7.41 -17.23 -18.22
C TYR A 316 7.39 -18.62 -17.61
N TYR A 317 7.71 -18.73 -16.33
CA TYR A 317 7.73 -19.99 -15.60
C TYR A 317 6.63 -19.98 -14.54
N LEU A 318 5.58 -20.77 -14.77
CA LEU A 318 4.42 -20.90 -13.87
C LEU A 318 4.34 -22.33 -13.35
N SER A 319 4.39 -22.51 -12.04
CA SER A 319 4.29 -23.84 -11.40
C SER A 319 5.29 -24.87 -11.98
N GLY A 320 6.48 -24.40 -12.40
CA GLY A 320 7.52 -25.23 -13.01
C GLY A 320 7.40 -25.46 -14.53
N ALA A 321 6.25 -25.12 -15.14
CA ALA A 321 6.08 -25.17 -16.59
C ALA A 321 6.66 -23.92 -17.25
N LYS A 322 7.30 -24.08 -18.42
CA LYS A 322 7.87 -22.99 -19.20
C LYS A 322 6.93 -22.61 -20.34
N HIS A 323 6.64 -21.32 -20.42
CA HIS A 323 5.79 -20.70 -21.43
C HIS A 323 6.59 -19.68 -22.23
N ASP A 324 6.31 -19.59 -23.52
CA ASP A 324 6.95 -18.59 -24.39
C ASP A 324 6.28 -17.23 -24.24
N VAL A 325 7.08 -16.17 -24.26
CA VAL A 325 6.60 -14.78 -24.18
C VAL A 325 6.94 -14.07 -25.47
N THR A 326 5.93 -13.60 -26.19
CA THR A 326 6.06 -12.69 -27.33
C THR A 326 5.55 -11.30 -26.95
N GLY A 327 5.87 -10.28 -27.72
CA GLY A 327 5.38 -8.94 -27.42
C GLY A 327 6.09 -7.80 -28.13
N TRP A 328 5.73 -6.58 -27.74
CA TRP A 328 6.25 -5.32 -28.27
C TRP A 328 6.20 -4.21 -27.19
N PHE A 329 6.79 -3.05 -27.47
CA PHE A 329 6.88 -1.93 -26.52
C PHE A 329 6.15 -0.68 -27.03
N ALA A 330 5.45 0.03 -26.16
CA ALA A 330 4.77 1.29 -26.42
C ALA A 330 5.35 2.42 -25.55
N ASP A 331 4.78 3.63 -25.67
CA ASP A 331 5.08 4.76 -24.78
C ASP A 331 6.58 5.11 -24.67
N ALA A 332 7.28 5.06 -25.81
CA ALA A 332 8.74 5.24 -25.89
C ALA A 332 9.51 4.24 -25.00
N GLY A 333 9.04 3.00 -24.92
CA GLY A 333 9.66 1.91 -24.16
C GLY A 333 9.20 1.80 -22.70
N GLN A 334 8.28 2.65 -22.24
CA GLN A 334 7.75 2.60 -20.88
C GLN A 334 6.82 1.41 -20.65
N THR A 335 6.09 0.99 -21.68
CA THR A 335 5.05 -0.03 -21.59
C THR A 335 5.42 -1.22 -22.46
N ALA A 336 5.30 -2.42 -21.92
CA ALA A 336 5.45 -3.69 -22.62
C ALA A 336 4.08 -4.35 -22.79
N HIS A 337 3.75 -4.72 -24.02
CA HIS A 337 2.62 -5.57 -24.35
C HIS A 337 3.13 -6.98 -24.57
N LEU A 338 2.78 -7.90 -23.67
CA LEU A 338 3.27 -9.27 -23.65
C LEU A 338 2.12 -10.22 -23.96
N HIS A 339 2.40 -11.25 -24.75
CA HIS A 339 1.54 -12.41 -24.91
C HIS A 339 2.28 -13.63 -24.36
N ILE A 340 1.70 -14.27 -23.36
CA ILE A 340 2.24 -15.50 -22.76
C ILE A 340 1.47 -16.68 -23.32
N ALA A 341 2.17 -17.59 -23.99
CA ALA A 341 1.57 -18.75 -24.64
C ALA A 341 1.14 -19.82 -23.62
N ASP A 342 0.12 -20.60 -23.98
CA ASP A 342 -0.30 -21.82 -23.28
C ASP A 342 -0.66 -21.63 -21.80
N ILE A 343 -1.03 -20.40 -21.41
CA ILE A 343 -1.72 -20.09 -20.15
C ILE A 343 -3.14 -19.59 -20.47
N GLY A 344 -4.12 -19.95 -19.64
CA GLY A 344 -5.53 -19.67 -19.95
C GLY A 344 -6.03 -20.41 -21.20
N GLU A 345 -6.87 -19.77 -22.01
CA GLU A 345 -7.45 -20.34 -23.25
C GLU A 345 -6.55 -20.05 -24.47
N GLY A 346 -5.43 -20.77 -24.59
CA GLY A 346 -4.53 -20.66 -25.74
C GLY A 346 -3.52 -19.51 -25.66
N GLY A 347 -3.47 -18.78 -24.55
CA GLY A 347 -2.54 -17.69 -24.26
C GLY A 347 -3.23 -16.55 -23.52
N GLN A 348 -2.44 -15.62 -22.96
CA GLN A 348 -2.95 -14.47 -22.22
C GLN A 348 -2.11 -13.22 -22.47
N ASP A 349 -2.78 -12.09 -22.67
CA ASP A 349 -2.15 -10.80 -22.95
C ASP A 349 -1.99 -9.96 -21.68
N PHE A 350 -0.84 -9.29 -21.55
CA PHE A 350 -0.50 -8.41 -20.43
C PHE A 350 -0.03 -7.07 -20.97
N THR A 351 -0.44 -5.98 -20.32
CA THR A 351 0.11 -4.65 -20.57
C THR A 351 0.73 -4.13 -19.28
N LEU A 352 2.06 -4.04 -19.24
CA LEU A 352 2.82 -3.68 -18.05
C LEU A 352 3.67 -2.45 -18.30
N SER A 353 3.64 -1.47 -17.41
CA SER A 353 4.44 -0.25 -17.50
C SER A 353 5.47 -0.21 -16.38
N VAL A 354 6.76 -0.17 -16.73
CA VAL A 354 7.87 -0.03 -15.76
C VAL A 354 7.82 1.35 -15.13
N TYR A 355 8.38 1.54 -13.94
CA TYR A 355 8.36 2.84 -13.29
C TYR A 355 9.56 3.68 -13.76
N SER A 356 9.33 4.95 -14.10
CA SER A 356 10.33 5.87 -14.66
C SER A 356 11.55 6.04 -13.77
N GLY A 357 11.35 6.10 -12.45
CA GLY A 357 12.42 6.26 -11.45
C GLY A 357 12.78 4.98 -10.71
N ASP A 358 12.08 3.87 -10.94
CA ASP A 358 12.27 2.62 -10.23
C ASP A 358 12.10 1.41 -11.16
N VAL A 359 13.18 1.05 -11.84
CA VAL A 359 13.20 -0.10 -12.74
C VAL A 359 13.13 -1.46 -12.01
N ALA A 360 12.94 -1.45 -10.68
CA ALA A 360 12.66 -2.66 -9.92
C ALA A 360 11.16 -3.03 -9.87
N LEU A 361 10.28 -2.15 -10.37
CA LEU A 361 8.83 -2.32 -10.33
C LEU A 361 8.19 -2.00 -11.69
N ALA A 362 7.25 -2.84 -12.11
CA ALA A 362 6.31 -2.51 -13.17
C ALA A 362 4.92 -3.03 -12.80
N ALA A 363 3.88 -2.37 -13.29
CA ALA A 363 2.50 -2.77 -13.02
C ALA A 363 1.58 -2.45 -14.20
N GLY A 364 0.43 -3.09 -14.20
CA GLY A 364 -0.56 -2.94 -15.24
C GLY A 364 -1.66 -3.96 -15.09
N ASP A 365 -2.13 -4.49 -16.21
CA ASP A 365 -3.30 -5.35 -16.24
C ASP A 365 -3.19 -6.47 -17.28
N THR A 366 -4.08 -7.44 -17.13
CA THR A 366 -4.35 -8.52 -18.06
C THR A 366 -5.85 -8.79 -18.08
N ALA A 367 -6.32 -9.59 -19.04
CA ALA A 367 -7.69 -10.07 -19.06
C ALA A 367 -7.75 -11.58 -19.33
N TRP A 368 -8.65 -12.27 -18.64
CA TRP A 368 -9.00 -13.66 -18.91
C TRP A 368 -10.52 -13.78 -19.06
N GLN A 369 -10.98 -14.33 -20.18
CA GLN A 369 -12.41 -14.41 -20.53
C GLN A 369 -13.15 -13.05 -20.42
N ALA A 370 -12.50 -11.96 -20.86
CA ALA A 370 -12.97 -10.58 -20.76
C ALA A 370 -13.13 -10.03 -19.32
N ILE A 371 -12.67 -10.77 -18.31
CA ILE A 371 -12.56 -10.30 -16.93
C ILE A 371 -11.17 -9.69 -16.74
N PRO A 372 -11.06 -8.42 -16.34
CA PRO A 372 -9.78 -7.78 -16.09
C PRO A 372 -9.18 -8.22 -14.76
N PHE A 373 -7.86 -8.33 -14.72
CA PHE A 373 -7.06 -8.67 -13.55
C PHE A 373 -5.84 -7.75 -13.43
N GLY A 374 -5.47 -7.43 -12.20
CA GLY A 374 -4.24 -6.68 -11.92
C GLY A 374 -3.03 -7.56 -12.19
N ALA A 375 -1.97 -6.97 -12.73
CA ALA A 375 -0.67 -7.62 -12.85
C ALA A 375 0.46 -6.69 -12.38
N GLN A 376 1.38 -7.22 -11.59
CA GLN A 376 2.62 -6.55 -11.23
C GLN A 376 3.83 -7.46 -11.42
N ILE A 377 4.98 -6.84 -11.68
CA ILE A 377 6.26 -7.52 -11.70
C ILE A 377 7.26 -6.77 -10.82
N ARG A 378 8.06 -7.52 -10.04
CA ARG A 378 9.09 -6.99 -9.13
C ARG A 378 10.42 -7.71 -9.32
N ARG A 379 11.52 -7.02 -9.01
CA ARG A 379 12.86 -7.65 -8.94
C ARG A 379 13.15 -8.31 -7.60
N THR A 380 12.28 -8.10 -6.63
CA THR A 380 12.28 -8.76 -5.32
C THR A 380 11.12 -9.75 -5.24
N PRO A 381 11.28 -10.85 -4.49
CA PRO A 381 10.21 -11.82 -4.29
C PRO A 381 8.92 -11.15 -3.80
N ILE A 382 7.79 -11.62 -4.32
CA ILE A 382 6.44 -11.24 -3.87
C ILE A 382 5.95 -12.35 -2.94
N ASP A 383 5.84 -12.04 -1.64
CA ASP A 383 5.38 -13.00 -0.63
C ASP A 383 4.00 -13.56 -0.99
N ALA A 384 3.79 -14.85 -0.71
CA ALA A 384 2.51 -15.52 -0.93
C ALA A 384 1.50 -15.10 0.14
N ALA A 385 0.37 -14.54 -0.29
CA ALA A 385 -0.78 -14.30 0.57
C ALA A 385 -1.73 -15.51 0.60
N ALA A 386 -2.53 -15.62 1.65
CA ALA A 386 -3.53 -16.68 1.74
C ALA A 386 -4.65 -16.47 0.69
N PRO A 387 -5.11 -17.54 0.03
CA PRO A 387 -6.20 -17.44 -0.93
C PRO A 387 -7.50 -17.01 -0.24
N GLU A 388 -8.15 -15.98 -0.77
CA GLU A 388 -9.45 -15.51 -0.31
C GLU A 388 -10.37 -15.23 -1.51
N SER A 389 -11.69 -15.34 -1.33
CA SER A 389 -12.66 -14.91 -2.35
C SER A 389 -12.90 -13.42 -2.25
N PHE A 390 -12.82 -12.69 -3.37
CA PHE A 390 -13.12 -11.26 -3.39
C PHE A 390 -14.58 -10.94 -2.96
N ASP A 391 -14.73 -10.01 -2.02
CA ASP A 391 -15.96 -9.25 -1.76
C ASP A 391 -15.67 -7.75 -1.95
N ARG A 392 -16.65 -6.97 -2.42
CA ARG A 392 -16.50 -5.52 -2.66
C ARG A 392 -16.03 -4.75 -1.40
N THR A 393 -16.38 -5.23 -0.21
CA THR A 393 -15.95 -4.62 1.06
C THR A 393 -14.45 -4.76 1.29
N HIS A 394 -13.78 -5.65 0.56
CA HIS A 394 -12.32 -5.74 0.56
C HIS A 394 -11.67 -4.49 -0.03
N TRP A 395 -12.39 -3.61 -0.73
CA TRP A 395 -11.84 -2.29 -1.05
C TRP A 395 -11.75 -1.36 0.16
N LEU A 396 -12.61 -1.54 1.17
CA LEU A 396 -12.74 -0.58 2.26
C LEU A 396 -11.49 -0.56 3.14
N GLY A 397 -10.95 0.64 3.37
CA GLY A 397 -9.74 0.83 4.15
C GLY A 397 -8.78 1.82 3.53
N THR A 398 -7.53 1.75 3.98
CA THR A 398 -6.44 2.62 3.53
C THR A 398 -5.42 1.84 2.70
N TRP A 399 -5.01 2.44 1.59
CA TRP A 399 -4.15 1.83 0.58
C TRP A 399 -2.97 2.74 0.26
N GLU A 400 -1.76 2.24 0.43
CA GLU A 400 -0.54 2.87 -0.07
C GLU A 400 -0.49 2.71 -1.58
N LEU A 401 -0.84 3.78 -2.29
CA LEU A 401 -0.81 3.88 -3.74
C LEU A 401 0.56 4.39 -4.18
N ASN A 402 1.26 3.60 -4.99
CA ASN A 402 2.44 4.00 -5.72
C ASN A 402 2.13 3.98 -7.21
N HIS A 403 2.35 5.09 -7.91
CA HIS A 403 2.19 5.19 -9.35
C HIS A 403 3.41 5.89 -9.96
N ASP A 404 4.20 5.14 -10.73
CA ASP A 404 5.46 5.64 -11.31
C ASP A 404 6.47 6.22 -10.30
N GLY A 405 6.44 5.77 -9.04
CA GLY A 405 7.30 6.25 -7.96
C GLY A 405 6.68 7.36 -7.11
N TRP A 406 5.54 7.91 -7.54
CA TRP A 406 4.76 8.86 -6.75
C TRP A 406 3.91 8.11 -5.74
N ARG A 407 4.10 8.42 -4.46
CA ARG A 407 3.43 7.73 -3.34
C ARG A 407 2.37 8.60 -2.69
N GLY A 408 1.27 7.96 -2.27
CA GLY A 408 0.24 8.55 -1.43
C GLY A 408 -0.71 7.50 -0.87
N VAL A 409 -1.62 7.92 -0.03
CA VAL A 409 -2.62 7.08 0.62
C VAL A 409 -3.97 7.33 -0.04
N LEU A 410 -4.54 6.30 -0.65
CA LEU A 410 -5.93 6.25 -1.09
C LEU A 410 -6.77 5.62 0.03
N THR A 411 -7.80 6.30 0.49
CA THR A 411 -8.78 5.76 1.43
C THR A 411 -10.08 5.48 0.70
N VAL A 412 -10.62 4.28 0.88
CA VAL A 412 -11.95 3.90 0.40
C VAL A 412 -12.86 3.75 1.60
N ASP A 413 -13.77 4.70 1.77
CA ASP A 413 -14.67 4.79 2.91
C ASP A 413 -15.99 4.06 2.71
N GLY A 414 -16.39 3.84 1.48
CA GLY A 414 -17.66 3.20 1.17
C GLY A 414 -17.73 2.83 -0.29
N MET A 415 -18.50 1.79 -0.60
CA MET A 415 -18.77 1.36 -1.96
C MET A 415 -20.22 0.92 -2.07
N ASP A 416 -21.00 1.65 -2.86
CA ASP A 416 -22.41 1.34 -3.09
C ASP A 416 -22.55 0.02 -3.88
N ALA A 417 -23.40 -0.88 -3.39
CA ALA A 417 -23.52 -2.22 -3.96
C ALA A 417 -24.22 -2.26 -5.33
N ALA A 418 -25.07 -1.27 -5.65
CA ALA A 418 -25.85 -1.25 -6.88
C ALA A 418 -25.15 -0.48 -8.02
N THR A 419 -24.50 0.63 -7.67
CA THR A 419 -23.90 1.58 -8.62
C THR A 419 -22.39 1.49 -8.68
N GLY A 420 -21.75 0.91 -7.65
CA GLY A 420 -20.29 0.90 -7.50
C GLY A 420 -19.70 2.23 -7.04
N ALA A 421 -20.52 3.27 -6.82
CA ALA A 421 -20.05 4.59 -6.38
C ALA A 421 -19.19 4.47 -5.11
N ALA A 422 -17.98 5.03 -5.15
CA ALA A 422 -17.01 4.90 -4.08
C ALA A 422 -16.81 6.23 -3.35
N ALA A 423 -16.85 6.21 -2.02
CA ALA A 423 -16.43 7.34 -1.19
C ALA A 423 -14.92 7.29 -1.04
N LEU A 424 -14.21 8.18 -1.74
CA LEU A 424 -12.75 8.16 -1.84
C LEU A 424 -12.14 9.42 -1.21
N SER A 425 -10.98 9.27 -0.58
CA SER A 425 -10.07 10.40 -0.28
C SER A 425 -8.64 10.03 -0.62
N TYR A 426 -7.82 11.01 -1.03
CA TYR A 426 -6.43 10.77 -1.38
C TYR A 426 -5.51 11.81 -0.75
N ARG A 427 -4.42 11.35 -0.14
CA ARG A 427 -3.39 12.19 0.48
C ARG A 427 -2.02 11.81 -0.07
N ARG A 428 -1.28 12.77 -0.61
CA ARG A 428 0.10 12.56 -1.06
C ARG A 428 1.01 12.21 0.13
N SER A 429 2.15 11.59 -0.15
CA SER A 429 3.21 11.36 0.86
C SER A 429 3.70 12.65 1.53
N THR A 430 3.53 13.80 0.89
CA THR A 430 3.81 15.14 1.44
C THR A 430 2.78 15.63 2.46
N GLY A 431 1.68 14.89 2.68
CA GLY A 431 0.58 15.25 3.56
C GLY A 431 -0.56 16.03 2.90
N GLU A 432 -0.38 16.47 1.65
CA GLU A 432 -1.39 17.24 0.91
C GLU A 432 -2.58 16.37 0.48
N VAL A 433 -3.80 16.81 0.79
CA VAL A 433 -5.05 16.16 0.36
C VAL A 433 -5.44 16.66 -1.02
N ARG A 434 -5.78 15.74 -1.93
CA ARG A 434 -6.22 16.06 -3.29
C ARG A 434 -7.65 15.57 -3.55
N PRO A 435 -8.45 16.31 -4.33
CA PRO A 435 -9.74 15.83 -4.80
C PRO A 435 -9.58 14.50 -5.53
N VAL A 436 -10.44 13.55 -5.18
CA VAL A 436 -10.52 12.24 -5.82
C VAL A 436 -11.99 11.84 -5.92
N GLN A 437 -12.35 11.22 -7.04
CA GLN A 437 -13.70 10.70 -7.29
C GLN A 437 -13.61 9.48 -8.18
N GLY A 438 -14.50 8.51 -7.98
CA GLY A 438 -14.48 7.26 -8.72
C GLY A 438 -15.55 6.28 -8.30
N ALA A 439 -15.59 5.16 -9.00
CA ALA A 439 -16.52 4.08 -8.76
C ALA A 439 -15.90 2.74 -9.18
N ALA A 440 -16.35 1.67 -8.53
CA ALA A 440 -16.11 0.33 -9.04
C ALA A 440 -16.99 0.06 -10.26
N ARG A 441 -16.49 -0.72 -11.22
CA ARG A 441 -17.24 -1.02 -12.45
C ARG A 441 -18.48 -1.87 -12.16
N PRO A 442 -19.67 -1.49 -12.65
CA PRO A 442 -20.85 -2.34 -12.55
C PRO A 442 -20.60 -3.72 -13.15
N GLY A 443 -20.87 -4.79 -12.39
CA GLY A 443 -20.63 -6.18 -12.80
C GLY A 443 -19.16 -6.64 -12.68
N GLN A 444 -18.22 -5.75 -12.33
CA GLN A 444 -16.80 -6.03 -12.12
C GLN A 444 -16.30 -5.24 -10.90
N LEU A 445 -16.91 -5.48 -9.73
CA LEU A 445 -16.68 -4.67 -8.52
C LEU A 445 -15.24 -4.76 -7.98
N HIS A 446 -14.44 -5.71 -8.48
CA HIS A 446 -13.00 -5.80 -8.21
C HIS A 446 -12.16 -4.82 -9.02
N VAL A 447 -12.77 -3.99 -9.88
CA VAL A 447 -12.09 -2.94 -10.66
C VAL A 447 -12.58 -1.58 -10.19
N LEU A 448 -11.67 -0.76 -9.66
CA LEU A 448 -11.92 0.59 -9.19
C LEU A 448 -11.33 1.60 -10.18
N ASP A 449 -12.20 2.38 -10.85
CA ASP A 449 -11.81 3.48 -11.71
C ASP A 449 -12.01 4.81 -10.97
N PHE A 450 -11.00 5.67 -10.95
CA PHE A 450 -11.07 6.97 -10.28
C PHE A 450 -10.16 8.01 -10.93
N THR A 451 -10.38 9.28 -10.62
CA THR A 451 -9.52 10.39 -11.06
C THR A 451 -8.99 11.16 -9.85
N ILE A 452 -7.71 11.52 -9.87
CA ILE A 452 -7.10 12.43 -8.88
C ILE A 452 -6.79 13.78 -9.54
N ASP A 453 -7.13 14.88 -8.86
CA ASP A 453 -6.72 16.23 -9.24
C ASP A 453 -5.37 16.59 -8.61
N PHE A 454 -4.32 16.66 -9.42
CA PHE A 454 -2.97 17.00 -9.00
C PHE A 454 -2.61 18.48 -9.21
N GLY A 455 -3.52 19.30 -9.71
CA GLY A 455 -3.35 20.73 -9.97
C GLY A 455 -3.67 21.15 -11.41
N PRO A 456 -3.39 22.43 -11.78
CA PRO A 456 -3.84 23.04 -13.03
C PRO A 456 -3.42 22.29 -14.31
N ASP A 457 -2.22 21.70 -14.31
CA ASP A 457 -1.68 20.96 -15.47
C ASP A 457 -2.04 19.46 -15.45
N ASN A 458 -2.78 19.02 -14.43
CA ASN A 458 -3.14 17.62 -14.21
C ASN A 458 -4.38 17.49 -13.32
N SER A 459 -5.49 18.11 -13.74
CA SER A 459 -6.67 18.28 -12.88
C SER A 459 -7.58 17.07 -12.79
N ALA A 460 -7.33 16.02 -13.58
CA ALA A 460 -8.14 14.79 -13.61
C ALA A 460 -7.33 13.62 -14.17
N GLN A 461 -6.27 13.21 -13.47
CA GLN A 461 -5.50 12.04 -13.88
C GLN A 461 -6.30 10.76 -13.65
N PRO A 462 -6.62 9.96 -14.69
CA PRO A 462 -7.38 8.72 -14.53
C PRO A 462 -6.50 7.58 -13.98
N PHE A 463 -7.10 6.76 -13.13
CA PHE A 463 -6.54 5.53 -12.58
C PHE A 463 -7.54 4.39 -12.76
N THR A 464 -7.00 3.22 -13.07
CA THR A 464 -7.71 1.94 -12.98
C THR A 464 -6.90 1.04 -12.06
N LEU A 465 -7.46 0.69 -10.90
CA LEU A 465 -6.89 -0.31 -10.00
C LEU A 465 -7.76 -1.55 -10.01
N ILE A 466 -7.13 -2.72 -10.09
CA ILE A 466 -7.80 -4.01 -10.11
C ILE A 466 -7.33 -4.79 -8.88
N HIS A 467 -8.27 -5.13 -7.99
CA HIS A 467 -8.00 -5.94 -6.81
C HIS A 467 -7.52 -7.31 -7.26
N HIS A 468 -6.46 -7.82 -6.64
CA HIS A 468 -6.05 -9.20 -6.83
C HIS A 468 -7.04 -10.09 -6.07
N THR A 469 -7.96 -10.71 -6.77
CA THR A 469 -9.17 -11.34 -6.20
C THR A 469 -8.88 -12.58 -5.38
N ARG A 470 -7.67 -13.16 -5.50
CA ARG A 470 -7.21 -14.33 -4.74
C ARG A 470 -6.35 -13.97 -3.54
N GLU A 471 -6.16 -12.70 -3.24
CA GLU A 471 -5.32 -12.29 -2.12
C GLU A 471 -5.76 -10.95 -1.56
N HIS A 472 -5.83 -10.88 -0.24
CA HIS A 472 -6.28 -9.68 0.42
C HIS A 472 -5.19 -8.60 0.43
N GLY A 473 -5.59 -7.37 0.19
CA GLY A 473 -4.75 -6.20 0.44
C GLY A 473 -3.76 -5.84 -0.66
N LEU A 474 -3.95 -6.35 -1.89
CA LEU A 474 -3.17 -5.95 -3.04
C LEU A 474 -4.07 -5.63 -4.24
N ALA A 475 -3.78 -4.51 -4.89
CA ALA A 475 -4.34 -4.15 -6.17
C ALA A 475 -3.24 -3.63 -7.09
N SER A 476 -3.38 -3.87 -8.39
CA SER A 476 -2.48 -3.31 -9.40
C SER A 476 -3.26 -2.90 -10.64
N GLY A 477 -2.64 -2.04 -11.43
CA GLY A 477 -3.27 -1.46 -12.60
C GLY A 477 -2.40 -0.35 -13.16
N PHE A 478 -3.05 0.71 -13.64
CA PHE A 478 -2.35 1.77 -14.36
C PHE A 478 -3.01 3.13 -14.19
N THR A 479 -2.26 4.14 -14.59
CA THR A 479 -2.73 5.51 -14.76
C THR A 479 -2.25 6.07 -16.09
N THR A 480 -2.95 7.05 -16.64
CA THR A 480 -2.55 7.73 -17.88
C THR A 480 -2.31 9.21 -17.60
N TRP A 481 -1.14 9.71 -17.98
CA TRP A 481 -0.82 11.13 -17.86
C TRP A 481 0.00 11.61 -19.05
N ALA A 482 -0.29 12.81 -19.55
CA ALA A 482 0.34 13.39 -20.74
C ALA A 482 0.37 12.46 -21.97
N GLY A 483 -0.70 11.67 -22.16
CA GLY A 483 -0.83 10.72 -23.27
C GLY A 483 0.01 9.44 -23.14
N ARG A 484 0.59 9.18 -21.96
CA ARG A 484 1.39 7.98 -21.67
C ARG A 484 0.80 7.19 -20.52
N ARG A 485 0.98 5.87 -20.57
CA ARG A 485 0.57 4.94 -19.52
C ARG A 485 1.70 4.71 -18.51
N PHE A 486 1.33 4.60 -17.24
CA PHE A 486 2.22 4.29 -16.12
C PHE A 486 1.62 3.23 -15.21
N GLY A 487 2.46 2.40 -14.60
CA GLY A 487 2.00 1.36 -13.69
C GLY A 487 1.57 1.93 -12.34
N ALA A 488 0.55 1.34 -11.74
CA ALA A 488 0.07 1.68 -10.40
C ALA A 488 -0.10 0.41 -9.56
N VAL A 489 0.36 0.46 -8.32
CA VAL A 489 0.15 -0.60 -7.31
C VAL A 489 -0.40 0.05 -6.06
N ALA A 490 -1.38 -0.59 -5.45
CA ALA A 490 -1.93 -0.21 -4.17
C ALA A 490 -1.81 -1.38 -3.19
N ALA A 491 -1.16 -1.16 -2.06
CA ALA A 491 -1.06 -2.13 -0.98
C ALA A 491 -1.90 -1.66 0.21
N LYS A 492 -2.81 -2.50 0.70
CA LYS A 492 -3.65 -2.17 1.84
C LYS A 492 -2.80 -2.11 3.11
N THR A 493 -3.03 -1.08 3.92
CA THR A 493 -2.34 -0.86 5.20
C THR A 493 -3.26 -1.00 6.40
N ALA A 494 -4.55 -0.71 6.25
CA ALA A 494 -5.57 -1.01 7.25
C ALA A 494 -6.92 -1.25 6.58
N ASP A 495 -7.68 -2.20 7.12
CA ASP A 495 -9.10 -2.37 6.78
C ASP A 495 -9.95 -1.26 7.37
N LYS A 496 -11.04 -0.90 6.69
CA LYS A 496 -12.05 -0.05 7.31
C LYS A 496 -12.80 -0.85 8.38
N PRO A 497 -12.88 -0.37 9.63
CA PRO A 497 -13.73 -0.98 10.65
C PRO A 497 -15.20 -0.90 10.19
N VAL A 498 -15.87 -2.05 10.14
CA VAL A 498 -17.31 -2.13 9.81
C VAL A 498 -18.07 -2.73 10.99
N TRP A 499 -19.26 -2.21 11.25
CA TRP A 499 -20.18 -2.82 12.22
C TRP A 499 -20.56 -4.22 11.74
N ARG A 500 -20.53 -5.18 12.67
CA ARG A 500 -20.97 -6.56 12.46
C ARG A 500 -22.01 -6.89 13.51
N SER A 501 -22.91 -7.82 13.21
CA SER A 501 -23.96 -8.21 14.15
C SER A 501 -24.23 -9.71 14.13
N PHE A 502 -24.73 -10.22 15.26
CA PHE A 502 -25.25 -11.58 15.35
C PHE A 502 -26.36 -11.67 16.41
N GLU A 503 -27.19 -12.71 16.29
CA GLU A 503 -28.20 -13.04 17.30
C GLU A 503 -27.61 -14.01 18.33
N LEU A 504 -27.56 -13.58 19.60
CA LEU A 504 -27.08 -14.38 20.72
C LEU A 504 -28.19 -15.29 21.26
N ALA A 505 -29.43 -14.81 21.30
CA ALA A 505 -30.59 -15.57 21.72
C ALA A 505 -31.83 -15.25 20.85
N PRO A 506 -32.61 -16.27 20.45
CA PRO A 506 -33.73 -16.09 19.55
C PRO A 506 -34.89 -15.35 20.19
N VAL A 507 -35.84 -14.92 19.35
CA VAL A 507 -37.16 -14.42 19.75
C VAL A 507 -37.77 -15.28 20.86
N GLY A 508 -38.25 -14.64 21.92
CA GLY A 508 -38.87 -15.24 23.10
C GLY A 508 -37.90 -15.53 24.25
N SER A 509 -36.65 -15.08 24.15
CA SER A 509 -35.60 -15.35 25.16
C SER A 509 -35.51 -14.31 26.28
N SER A 510 -36.05 -13.09 26.09
CA SER A 510 -36.05 -12.02 27.08
C SER A 510 -37.46 -11.59 27.50
N SER A 511 -37.54 -10.84 28.61
CA SER A 511 -38.75 -10.21 29.10
C SER A 511 -39.29 -9.14 28.13
N ALA A 512 -40.59 -8.87 28.21
CA ALA A 512 -41.28 -7.86 27.40
C ALA A 512 -40.83 -6.42 27.68
N ILE A 513 -40.19 -6.18 28.83
CA ILE A 513 -39.47 -4.94 29.16
C ILE A 513 -38.03 -5.36 29.40
N PRO A 514 -37.23 -5.49 28.33
CA PRO A 514 -35.92 -6.08 28.47
C PRO A 514 -34.97 -5.07 29.11
N ASN A 515 -34.15 -5.52 30.04
CA ASN A 515 -32.93 -4.83 30.46
C ASN A 515 -31.78 -5.84 30.36
N SER A 516 -30.60 -5.34 30.04
CA SER A 516 -29.38 -6.14 30.01
C SER A 516 -28.26 -5.46 30.79
N ALA A 517 -27.30 -6.25 31.24
CA ALA A 517 -26.05 -5.75 31.78
C ALA A 517 -24.92 -6.54 31.13
N SER A 518 -23.80 -5.88 30.86
CA SER A 518 -22.65 -6.53 30.24
C SER A 518 -21.37 -6.02 30.85
N VAL A 519 -20.40 -6.91 30.98
CA VAL A 519 -19.06 -6.58 31.48
C VAL A 519 -18.01 -7.28 30.63
N SER A 520 -16.85 -6.65 30.55
CA SER A 520 -15.63 -7.33 30.15
C SER A 520 -14.64 -7.22 31.29
N ARG A 521 -14.33 -8.35 31.93
CA ARG A 521 -13.39 -8.42 33.06
C ARG A 521 -11.93 -8.46 32.62
N ILE A 522 -11.66 -8.92 31.39
CA ILE A 522 -10.33 -9.00 30.79
C ILE A 522 -10.36 -8.76 29.28
N PRO A 523 -9.21 -8.37 28.71
CA PRO A 523 -8.81 -8.46 27.31
C PRO A 523 -9.77 -9.09 26.32
N ASN A 524 -9.99 -10.38 26.57
CA ASN A 524 -10.47 -11.40 25.66
C ASN A 524 -11.71 -12.10 26.21
N SER A 525 -12.47 -11.47 27.12
CA SER A 525 -13.75 -11.99 27.60
C SER A 525 -14.88 -11.00 27.41
N MET A 526 -16.09 -11.53 27.25
CA MET A 526 -17.32 -10.76 27.35
C MET A 526 -18.38 -11.57 28.06
N GLU A 527 -19.14 -10.92 28.91
CA GLU A 527 -20.25 -11.50 29.64
C GLU A 527 -21.47 -10.58 29.58
N THR A 528 -22.64 -11.14 29.29
CA THR A 528 -23.91 -10.40 29.21
C THR A 528 -25.03 -11.16 29.91
N TRP A 529 -25.91 -10.44 30.60
CA TRP A 529 -27.05 -10.98 31.34
C TRP A 529 -28.33 -10.22 31.01
N TRP A 530 -29.46 -10.92 31.08
CA TRP A 530 -30.77 -10.35 30.84
C TRP A 530 -31.85 -11.08 31.64
N VAL A 531 -33.03 -10.45 31.75
CA VAL A 531 -34.20 -11.05 32.37
C VAL A 531 -34.97 -11.87 31.33
N GLY A 532 -35.22 -13.15 31.61
CA GLY A 532 -36.01 -14.04 30.76
C GLY A 532 -37.53 -13.77 30.84
N PRO A 533 -38.33 -14.33 29.92
CA PRO A 533 -39.78 -14.05 29.81
C PRO A 533 -40.61 -14.45 31.03
N GLN A 534 -40.10 -15.38 31.86
CA GLN A 534 -40.74 -15.83 33.09
C GLN A 534 -40.01 -15.32 34.35
N GLY A 535 -39.19 -14.27 34.21
CA GLY A 535 -38.42 -13.71 35.33
C GLY A 535 -37.26 -14.59 35.79
N SER A 536 -36.68 -15.40 34.90
CA SER A 536 -35.34 -15.99 35.12
C SER A 536 -34.26 -14.93 34.91
N ILE A 537 -33.06 -15.17 35.44
CA ILE A 537 -31.86 -14.43 35.03
C ILE A 537 -31.04 -15.34 34.13
N GLU A 538 -30.95 -14.94 32.86
CA GLU A 538 -30.18 -15.64 31.83
C GLU A 538 -28.84 -14.93 31.63
N GLY A 539 -27.83 -15.68 31.21
CA GLY A 539 -26.51 -15.16 30.94
C GLY A 539 -25.85 -15.84 29.75
N ALA A 540 -24.90 -15.15 29.14
CA ALA A 540 -24.00 -15.72 28.16
C ALA A 540 -22.58 -15.18 28.36
N PHE A 541 -21.59 -16.03 28.07
CA PHE A 541 -20.18 -15.64 28.11
C PHE A 541 -19.46 -16.07 26.84
N TRP A 542 -18.38 -15.35 26.53
CA TRP A 542 -17.50 -15.60 25.41
C TRP A 542 -16.04 -15.34 25.78
N TYR A 543 -15.16 -16.13 25.18
CA TYR A 543 -13.71 -15.93 25.20
C TYR A 543 -13.18 -15.94 23.78
N ASP A 544 -12.12 -15.17 23.54
CA ASP A 544 -11.49 -15.09 22.23
C ASP A 544 -11.09 -16.47 21.66
N GLY A 545 -11.36 -16.68 20.37
CA GLY A 545 -11.27 -17.98 19.69
C GLY A 545 -12.36 -19.00 20.04
N GLY A 546 -13.27 -18.69 20.97
CA GLY A 546 -14.37 -19.56 21.40
C GLY A 546 -15.74 -19.22 20.80
N GLN A 547 -16.75 -20.00 21.18
CA GLN A 547 -18.17 -19.76 20.89
C GLN A 547 -18.89 -19.20 22.11
N TRP A 548 -19.94 -18.42 21.88
CA TRP A 548 -20.82 -17.96 22.96
C TRP A 548 -21.49 -19.14 23.66
N THR A 549 -21.44 -19.14 24.99
CA THR A 549 -22.06 -20.17 25.84
C THR A 549 -23.13 -19.55 26.71
N ARG A 550 -24.37 -20.05 26.60
CA ARG A 550 -25.53 -19.60 27.38
C ARG A 550 -25.71 -20.44 28.65
N TYR A 551 -26.20 -19.80 29.70
CA TYR A 551 -26.53 -20.44 30.97
C TYR A 551 -27.65 -19.68 31.68
N GLN A 552 -28.36 -20.37 32.58
CA GLN A 552 -29.32 -19.75 33.47
C GLN A 552 -28.68 -19.53 34.83
N LEU A 553 -28.62 -18.27 35.28
CA LEU A 553 -28.08 -17.88 36.57
C LEU A 553 -29.10 -18.03 37.71
N ALA A 554 -30.36 -17.68 37.43
CA ALA A 554 -31.46 -17.80 38.38
C ALA A 554 -32.73 -18.33 37.68
N PRO A 555 -33.48 -19.26 38.29
CA PRO A 555 -34.65 -19.87 37.66
C PRO A 555 -35.83 -18.90 37.50
N ALA A 556 -36.85 -19.32 36.76
CA ALA A 556 -38.09 -18.56 36.58
C ALA A 556 -38.68 -18.07 37.92
N GLY A 557 -39.22 -16.85 37.93
CA GLY A 557 -39.75 -16.19 39.12
C GLY A 557 -38.69 -15.57 40.05
N SER A 558 -37.43 -15.47 39.64
CA SER A 558 -36.36 -14.83 40.42
C SER A 558 -36.29 -13.31 40.25
N ALA A 559 -36.85 -12.76 39.15
CA ALA A 559 -36.81 -11.35 38.81
C ALA A 559 -38.19 -10.80 38.44
N ALA A 560 -38.41 -9.52 38.70
CA ALA A 560 -39.57 -8.78 38.19
C ALA A 560 -39.50 -8.65 36.66
N ALA A 561 -40.65 -8.60 35.99
CA ALA A 561 -40.69 -8.54 34.53
C ALA A 561 -40.04 -7.27 33.94
N ALA A 562 -40.07 -6.15 34.66
CA ALA A 562 -39.42 -4.89 34.28
C ALA A 562 -38.16 -4.61 35.12
N SER A 563 -37.56 -5.66 35.69
CA SER A 563 -36.42 -5.54 36.60
C SER A 563 -35.26 -4.82 35.92
N GLY A 564 -34.72 -3.78 36.57
CA GLY A 564 -33.37 -3.33 36.30
C GLY A 564 -32.36 -4.45 36.56
N ILE A 565 -31.28 -4.47 35.78
CA ILE A 565 -30.16 -5.40 35.97
C ILE A 565 -28.87 -4.59 35.85
N ALA A 566 -27.92 -4.86 36.74
CA ALA A 566 -26.65 -4.14 36.76
C ALA A 566 -25.52 -5.10 37.09
N ALA A 567 -24.38 -4.93 36.42
CA ALA A 567 -23.22 -5.77 36.60
C ALA A 567 -21.95 -4.92 36.74
N VAL A 568 -20.98 -5.42 37.50
CA VAL A 568 -19.63 -4.86 37.55
C VAL A 568 -18.61 -5.98 37.63
N SER A 569 -17.39 -5.69 37.18
CA SER A 569 -16.20 -6.48 37.51
C SER A 569 -15.21 -5.55 38.18
N ARG A 570 -14.98 -5.76 39.48
CA ARG A 570 -14.05 -4.94 40.29
C ARG A 570 -12.59 -5.38 40.16
N ILE A 571 -12.38 -6.65 39.80
CA ILE A 571 -11.08 -7.26 39.54
C ILE A 571 -11.20 -8.28 38.39
N PRO A 572 -10.10 -8.59 37.67
CA PRO A 572 -10.13 -9.52 36.53
C PRO A 572 -10.73 -10.90 36.81
N THR A 573 -10.73 -11.32 38.07
CA THR A 573 -11.18 -12.65 38.51
C THR A 573 -12.52 -12.65 39.23
N SER A 574 -13.27 -11.54 39.21
CA SER A 574 -14.62 -11.47 39.78
C SER A 574 -15.64 -10.82 38.84
N MET A 575 -16.89 -11.22 39.03
CA MET A 575 -18.05 -10.58 38.44
C MET A 575 -19.18 -10.57 39.46
N GLU A 576 -19.92 -9.47 39.49
CA GLU A 576 -21.03 -9.28 40.40
C GLU A 576 -22.24 -8.73 39.63
N LEU A 577 -23.43 -9.24 39.94
CA LEU A 577 -24.68 -8.95 39.25
C LEU A 577 -25.81 -8.71 40.26
N TRP A 578 -26.68 -7.74 39.99
CA TRP A 578 -27.86 -7.46 40.80
C TRP A 578 -29.10 -7.22 39.95
N TRP A 579 -30.24 -7.57 40.51
CA TRP A 579 -31.56 -7.41 39.89
C TRP A 579 -32.65 -7.21 40.95
N ILE A 580 -33.84 -6.84 40.49
CA ILE A 580 -35.03 -6.62 41.32
C ILE A 580 -35.91 -7.88 41.30
N GLY A 581 -36.18 -8.45 42.47
CA GLY A 581 -37.07 -9.60 42.61
C GLY A 581 -38.56 -9.23 42.49
N PRO A 582 -39.47 -10.20 42.27
CA PRO A 582 -40.90 -9.95 42.04
C PRO A 582 -41.64 -9.26 43.20
N GLN A 583 -41.07 -9.27 44.40
CA GLN A 583 -41.60 -8.63 45.61
C GLN A 583 -40.89 -7.31 45.93
N GLY A 584 -40.11 -6.74 44.99
CA GLY A 584 -39.33 -5.53 45.21
C GLY A 584 -38.13 -5.75 46.14
N THR A 585 -37.55 -6.95 46.14
CA THR A 585 -36.26 -7.24 46.77
C THR A 585 -35.12 -6.81 45.84
N ILE A 586 -33.96 -6.46 46.40
CA ILE A 586 -32.71 -6.41 45.62
C ILE A 586 -32.02 -7.75 45.83
N GLU A 587 -31.90 -8.51 44.74
CA GLU A 587 -31.19 -9.77 44.67
C GLU A 587 -29.79 -9.54 44.10
N GLY A 588 -28.83 -10.37 44.49
CA GLY A 588 -27.45 -10.31 44.03
C GLY A 588 -26.88 -11.70 43.73
N ALA A 589 -25.92 -11.75 42.83
CA ALA A 589 -25.08 -12.90 42.59
C ALA A 589 -23.63 -12.46 42.39
N PHE A 590 -22.69 -13.28 42.85
CA PHE A 590 -21.28 -13.07 42.60
C PHE A 590 -20.60 -14.35 42.12
N TRP A 591 -19.54 -14.17 41.36
CA TRP A 591 -18.70 -15.22 40.84
C TRP A 591 -17.23 -14.86 40.99
N TYR A 592 -16.42 -15.86 41.31
CA TYR A 592 -14.96 -15.80 41.27
C TYR A 592 -14.43 -16.89 40.36
N GLU A 593 -13.31 -16.61 39.71
CA GLU A 593 -12.65 -17.55 38.80
C GLU A 593 -12.42 -18.93 39.44
N GLY A 594 -12.84 -19.98 38.74
CA GLY A 594 -12.80 -21.37 39.23
C GLY A 594 -13.95 -21.76 40.17
N GLY A 595 -14.83 -20.83 40.54
CA GLY A 595 -16.00 -21.07 41.40
C GLY A 595 -17.32 -21.18 40.64
N ALA A 596 -18.40 -21.45 41.39
CA ALA A 596 -19.78 -21.35 40.93
C ALA A 596 -20.39 -20.01 41.37
N TRP A 597 -21.42 -19.56 40.65
CA TRP A 597 -22.20 -18.40 41.05
C TRP A 597 -22.87 -18.61 42.41
N THR A 598 -22.73 -17.63 43.29
CA THR A 598 -23.38 -17.62 44.61
C THR A 598 -24.42 -16.52 44.65
N ARG A 599 -25.68 -16.87 44.96
CA ARG A 599 -26.81 -15.93 45.05
C ARG A 599 -27.08 -15.52 46.49
N TYR A 600 -27.51 -14.28 46.68
CA TYR A 600 -27.88 -13.71 47.96
C TYR A 600 -28.94 -12.63 47.78
N GLN A 601 -29.66 -12.32 48.86
CA GLN A 601 -30.63 -11.24 48.89
C GLN A 601 -30.02 -10.05 49.65
N LEU A 602 -29.92 -8.89 48.99
CA LEU A 602 -29.37 -7.67 49.56
C LEU A 602 -30.41 -6.91 50.40
N SER A 603 -31.68 -6.94 49.98
CA SER A 603 -32.76 -6.23 50.68
C SER A 603 -34.09 -7.00 50.73
N GLY A 604 -34.88 -6.76 51.78
CA GLY A 604 -36.20 -7.37 51.99
C GLY A 604 -37.28 -6.92 50.99
N PRO A 605 -38.45 -7.59 50.98
CA PRO A 605 -39.59 -7.20 50.14
C PRO A 605 -39.99 -5.73 50.30
N GLY A 606 -40.41 -5.10 49.21
CA GLY A 606 -40.83 -3.70 49.17
C GLY A 606 -39.69 -2.67 49.24
N SER A 607 -38.44 -3.09 49.02
CA SER A 607 -37.27 -2.19 49.03
C SER A 607 -37.06 -1.44 47.71
N ALA A 608 -37.60 -1.93 46.60
CA ALA A 608 -37.38 -1.37 45.27
C ALA A 608 -38.67 -1.25 44.46
N ASP A 609 -38.77 -0.22 43.62
CA ASP A 609 -39.78 -0.09 42.58
C ASP A 609 -39.53 -1.14 41.49
N LEU A 610 -40.56 -1.91 41.14
CA LEU A 610 -40.45 -3.11 40.28
C LEU A 610 -40.01 -2.83 38.83
N GLY A 611 -40.10 -1.57 38.39
CA GLY A 611 -39.65 -1.13 37.07
C GLY A 611 -38.39 -0.26 37.09
N SER A 612 -37.80 -0.02 38.26
CA SER A 612 -36.62 0.86 38.35
C SER A 612 -35.36 0.20 37.81
N GLY A 613 -34.45 1.03 37.27
CA GLY A 613 -33.09 0.62 36.97
C GLY A 613 -32.28 0.42 38.26
N ILE A 614 -31.16 -0.28 38.12
CA ILE A 614 -30.11 -0.36 39.15
C ILE A 614 -28.84 0.24 38.53
N ALA A 615 -28.15 1.10 39.27
CA ALA A 615 -26.79 1.51 38.92
C ALA A 615 -25.80 0.89 39.90
N VAL A 616 -24.62 0.53 39.39
CA VAL A 616 -23.52 0.01 40.20
C VAL A 616 -22.21 0.65 39.77
N ALA A 617 -21.34 0.94 40.73
CA ALA A 617 -19.97 1.35 40.49
C ALA A 617 -19.01 0.58 41.41
N SER A 618 -17.77 0.44 40.94
CA SER A 618 -16.63 0.05 41.76
C SER A 618 -15.52 1.06 41.50
N ARG A 619 -15.25 1.92 42.48
CA ARG A 619 -14.22 2.97 42.39
C ARG A 619 -12.81 2.47 42.72
N ILE A 620 -12.73 1.40 43.49
CA ILE A 620 -11.51 0.70 43.89
C ILE A 620 -11.77 -0.81 43.96
N PRO A 621 -10.74 -1.66 43.76
CA PRO A 621 -10.91 -3.10 43.68
C PRO A 621 -11.67 -3.76 44.85
N ASN A 622 -11.68 -3.15 46.03
CA ASN A 622 -12.27 -3.67 47.25
C ASN A 622 -13.56 -2.93 47.68
N SER A 623 -14.19 -2.16 46.79
CA SER A 623 -15.49 -1.51 47.05
C SER A 623 -16.50 -1.78 45.94
N MET A 624 -17.78 -1.78 46.33
CA MET A 624 -18.91 -1.77 45.41
C MET A 624 -20.03 -0.92 46.00
N GLU A 625 -20.70 -0.17 45.14
CA GLU A 625 -21.76 0.75 45.53
C GLU A 625 -22.95 0.61 44.56
N LEU A 626 -24.16 0.51 45.10
CA LEU A 626 -25.40 0.29 44.37
C LEU A 626 -26.43 1.37 44.68
N TRP A 627 -27.23 1.73 43.67
CA TRP A 627 -28.35 2.66 43.77
C TRP A 627 -29.58 2.17 43.01
N TRP A 628 -30.76 2.41 43.57
CA TRP A 628 -32.05 2.07 42.97
C TRP A 628 -33.17 2.98 43.51
N ALA A 629 -34.36 2.90 42.91
CA ALA A 629 -35.52 3.66 43.39
C ALA A 629 -36.39 2.83 44.35
N GLY A 630 -36.80 3.42 45.47
CA GLY A 630 -37.81 2.83 46.35
C GLY A 630 -39.25 2.96 45.77
N PRO A 631 -40.24 2.18 46.25
CA PRO A 631 -41.62 2.25 45.76
C PRO A 631 -42.31 3.61 45.95
N ASP A 632 -41.83 4.44 46.88
CA ASP A 632 -42.28 5.80 47.15
C ASP A 632 -41.50 6.87 46.35
N GLY A 633 -40.58 6.44 45.47
CA GLY A 633 -39.70 7.32 44.71
C GLY A 633 -38.50 7.84 45.50
N SER A 634 -38.13 7.22 46.63
CA SER A 634 -36.83 7.49 47.26
C SER A 634 -35.69 7.01 46.36
N VAL A 635 -34.49 7.56 46.55
CA VAL A 635 -33.26 6.96 46.01
C VAL A 635 -32.58 6.23 47.14
N GLU A 636 -32.58 4.91 47.05
CA GLU A 636 -31.98 3.99 48.00
C GLU A 636 -30.59 3.58 47.52
N ALA A 637 -29.72 3.26 48.47
CA ALA A 637 -28.36 2.88 48.17
C ALA A 637 -27.81 1.83 49.14
N ALA A 638 -26.80 1.10 48.68
CA ALA A 638 -26.01 0.21 49.51
C ALA A 638 -24.54 0.23 49.10
N PHE A 639 -23.64 0.14 50.08
CA PHE A 639 -22.22 0.00 49.82
C PHE A 639 -21.64 -1.23 50.52
N TRP A 640 -20.58 -1.76 49.95
CA TRP A 640 -19.82 -2.87 50.49
C TRP A 640 -18.33 -2.62 50.35
N TYR A 641 -17.58 -3.03 51.37
CA TYR A 641 -16.13 -3.13 51.34
C TYR A 641 -15.71 -4.57 51.64
N GLU A 642 -14.62 -5.00 51.04
CA GLU A 642 -14.08 -6.33 51.23
C GLU A 642 -13.87 -6.67 52.73
N GLY A 643 -14.37 -7.84 53.13
CA GLY A 643 -14.40 -8.28 54.53
C GLY A 643 -15.54 -7.70 55.39
N GLY A 644 -16.32 -6.76 54.85
CA GLY A 644 -17.48 -6.15 55.50
C GLY A 644 -18.83 -6.75 55.12
N GLN A 645 -19.89 -6.19 55.71
CA GLN A 645 -21.29 -6.44 55.34
C GLN A 645 -21.82 -5.29 54.48
N TRP A 646 -22.85 -5.55 53.68
CA TRP A 646 -23.59 -4.49 52.98
C TRP A 646 -24.19 -3.51 53.97
N THR A 647 -23.96 -2.22 53.76
CA THR A 647 -24.55 -1.14 54.54
C THR A 647 -25.50 -0.36 53.67
N ARG A 648 -26.77 -0.27 54.10
CA ARG A 648 -27.83 0.45 53.39
C ARG A 648 -28.01 1.87 53.91
N TYR A 649 -28.35 2.78 53.01
CA TYR A 649 -28.71 4.15 53.35
C TYR A 649 -29.66 4.72 52.29
N GLN A 650 -30.42 5.75 52.68
CA GLN A 650 -31.26 6.50 51.76
C GLN A 650 -30.49 7.74 51.28
N LEU A 651 -30.30 7.87 49.97
CA LEU A 651 -29.61 9.00 49.35
C LEU A 651 -30.56 10.20 49.15
N ALA A 652 -31.81 9.92 48.80
CA ALA A 652 -32.84 10.94 48.58
C ALA A 652 -34.20 10.47 49.11
N PRO A 653 -35.01 11.36 49.72
CA PRO A 653 -36.32 11.02 50.28
C PRO A 653 -37.33 10.65 49.18
N GLY A 654 -38.47 10.08 49.59
CA GLY A 654 -39.60 9.76 48.71
C GLY A 654 -39.99 10.91 47.76
N GLY A 655 -40.35 10.56 46.52
CA GLY A 655 -40.68 11.49 45.43
C GLY A 655 -39.49 12.10 44.69
N SER A 656 -38.25 11.74 45.02
CA SER A 656 -37.04 12.25 44.34
C SER A 656 -36.76 11.59 42.99
N ALA A 657 -37.19 10.34 42.82
CA ALA A 657 -37.04 9.54 41.60
C ALA A 657 -38.41 9.29 40.94
N GLY A 658 -38.45 9.29 39.61
CA GLY A 658 -39.63 8.87 38.86
C GLY A 658 -39.82 7.35 38.93
N ARG A 659 -41.07 6.88 38.84
CA ARG A 659 -41.32 5.43 38.68
C ARG A 659 -40.69 4.93 37.40
N GLY A 660 -40.04 3.77 37.47
CA GLY A 660 -39.30 3.20 36.36
C GLY A 660 -38.10 4.03 35.88
N THR A 661 -37.55 4.94 36.71
CA THR A 661 -36.33 5.66 36.33
C THR A 661 -35.16 4.71 36.19
N GLU A 662 -34.32 4.95 35.18
CA GLU A 662 -32.98 4.40 35.12
C GLU A 662 -32.00 5.30 35.88
N PHE A 663 -30.83 4.74 36.19
CA PHE A 663 -29.76 5.41 36.90
C PHE A 663 -28.47 5.30 36.09
N ALA A 664 -27.69 6.37 36.10
CA ALA A 664 -26.38 6.45 35.48
C ALA A 664 -25.35 6.78 36.55
N VAL A 665 -24.20 6.11 36.56
CA VAL A 665 -23.13 6.34 37.53
C VAL A 665 -21.76 6.29 36.87
N VAL A 666 -20.85 7.16 37.30
CA VAL A 666 -19.41 7.00 37.05
C VAL A 666 -18.61 7.19 38.34
N SER A 667 -17.42 6.61 38.34
CA SER A 667 -16.33 7.02 39.22
C SER A 667 -15.16 7.46 38.33
N ARG A 668 -14.93 8.76 38.25
CA ARG A 668 -13.88 9.36 37.42
C ARG A 668 -12.49 9.30 38.08
N ILE A 669 -12.46 9.21 39.41
CA ILE A 669 -11.26 9.02 40.22
C ILE A 669 -11.60 8.11 41.42
N PRO A 670 -10.61 7.41 42.01
CA PRO A 670 -10.85 6.47 43.12
C PRO A 670 -11.58 7.05 44.35
N THR A 671 -11.56 8.38 44.49
CA THR A 671 -12.13 9.12 45.62
C THR A 671 -13.41 9.87 45.27
N SER A 672 -14.04 9.60 44.12
CA SER A 672 -15.32 10.23 43.76
C SER A 672 -16.33 9.22 43.19
N MET A 673 -17.60 9.55 43.37
CA MET A 673 -18.72 8.90 42.70
C MET A 673 -19.75 9.95 42.34
N GLU A 674 -20.34 9.81 41.17
CA GLU A 674 -21.32 10.73 40.64
C GLU A 674 -22.49 9.93 40.04
N LEU A 675 -23.72 10.27 40.44
CA LEU A 675 -24.96 9.55 40.13
C LEU A 675 -25.98 10.51 39.52
N TRP A 676 -26.71 10.05 38.49
CA TRP A 676 -27.80 10.78 37.84
C TRP A 676 -29.04 9.90 37.64
N TRP A 677 -30.21 10.53 37.67
CA TRP A 677 -31.51 9.87 37.44
C TRP A 677 -32.57 10.87 36.98
N VAL A 678 -33.72 10.36 36.53
CA VAL A 678 -34.87 11.18 36.15
C VAL A 678 -35.85 11.30 37.33
N GLY A 679 -36.16 12.53 37.73
CA GLY A 679 -37.15 12.82 38.77
C GLY A 679 -38.59 12.61 38.29
N GLY A 680 -39.53 12.44 39.22
CA GLY A 680 -40.95 12.21 38.91
C GLY A 680 -41.65 13.34 38.14
N SER A 681 -41.04 14.53 38.09
CA SER A 681 -41.50 15.68 37.31
C SER A 681 -40.81 15.81 35.93
N GLY A 682 -39.95 14.85 35.56
CA GLY A 682 -39.10 14.91 34.36
C GLY A 682 -37.90 15.83 34.52
N SER A 683 -37.45 16.12 35.74
CA SER A 683 -36.16 16.75 35.99
C SER A 683 -35.00 15.75 35.79
N VAL A 684 -33.80 16.26 35.50
CA VAL A 684 -32.57 15.46 35.55
C VAL A 684 -31.87 15.80 36.86
N GLU A 685 -31.93 14.87 37.79
CA GLU A 685 -31.38 14.98 39.13
C GLU A 685 -29.99 14.37 39.20
N ALA A 686 -29.18 14.85 40.14
CA ALA A 686 -27.81 14.37 40.31
C ALA A 686 -27.38 14.39 41.77
N ALA A 687 -26.43 13.53 42.10
CA ALA A 687 -25.73 13.54 43.38
C ALA A 687 -24.25 13.23 43.16
N PHE A 688 -23.37 13.86 43.94
CA PHE A 688 -21.95 13.52 43.96
C PHE A 688 -21.47 13.27 45.38
N TRP A 689 -20.42 12.46 45.48
CA TRP A 689 -19.72 12.16 46.71
C TRP A 689 -18.22 12.18 46.49
N TYR A 690 -17.50 12.68 47.50
CA TYR A 690 -16.05 12.57 47.61
C TYR A 690 -15.68 11.89 48.92
N ASP A 691 -14.55 11.19 48.91
CA ASP A 691 -14.06 10.51 50.10
C ASP A 691 -13.93 11.46 51.31
N GLY A 692 -14.39 11.00 52.47
CA GLY A 692 -14.54 11.80 53.69
C GLY A 692 -15.68 12.82 53.70
N GLY A 693 -16.44 12.95 52.60
CA GLY A 693 -17.55 13.89 52.45
C GLY A 693 -18.94 13.27 52.64
N GLN A 694 -19.97 14.12 52.52
CA GLN A 694 -21.38 13.71 52.43
C GLN A 694 -21.84 13.80 50.97
N TRP A 695 -22.87 13.01 50.62
CA TRP A 695 -23.53 13.16 49.34
C TRP A 695 -24.14 14.55 49.20
N THR A 696 -23.85 15.20 48.08
CA THR A 696 -24.42 16.50 47.73
C THR A 696 -25.32 16.35 46.52
N ARG A 697 -26.59 16.76 46.66
CA ARG A 697 -27.59 16.69 45.60
C ARG A 697 -27.69 18.02 44.86
N TYR A 698 -27.92 17.94 43.55
CA TYR A 698 -28.08 19.08 42.67
C TYR A 698 -28.88 18.66 41.44
N GLN A 699 -29.25 19.63 40.61
CA GLN A 699 -30.11 19.42 39.46
C GLN A 699 -29.39 19.84 38.18
N ILE A 700 -29.38 18.97 37.17
CA ILE A 700 -28.79 19.26 35.85
C ILE A 700 -29.80 20.01 34.97
N ALA A 701 -31.06 19.57 35.02
CA ALA A 701 -32.12 20.15 34.19
C ALA A 701 -33.45 20.24 34.96
N PRO A 702 -34.22 21.35 34.78
CA PRO A 702 -35.50 21.60 35.46
C PRO A 702 -36.57 20.56 35.10
N ALA A 703 -37.69 20.57 35.85
CA ALA A 703 -38.86 19.74 35.55
C ALA A 703 -39.29 19.85 34.06
N GLY A 704 -39.72 18.72 33.48
CA GLY A 704 -40.10 18.60 32.06
C GLY A 704 -38.95 18.49 31.06
N SER A 705 -37.68 18.42 31.51
CA SER A 705 -36.52 18.33 30.61
C SER A 705 -36.22 16.91 30.11
N ALA A 706 -36.72 15.88 30.80
CA ALA A 706 -36.53 14.46 30.48
C ALA A 706 -37.88 13.73 30.40
N ALA A 707 -37.92 12.66 29.60
CA ALA A 707 -39.05 11.74 29.58
C ALA A 707 -39.09 10.96 30.91
N VAL A 708 -40.24 10.97 31.60
CA VAL A 708 -40.40 10.19 32.83
C VAL A 708 -40.30 8.70 32.50
N GLY A 709 -39.47 7.97 33.25
CA GLY A 709 -39.13 6.58 32.98
C GLY A 709 -38.23 6.37 31.75
N GLY A 710 -37.60 7.44 31.24
CA GLY A 710 -36.58 7.33 30.19
C GLY A 710 -35.18 7.12 30.74
N GLY A 711 -34.30 6.65 29.85
CA GLY A 711 -32.92 6.34 30.20
C GLY A 711 -32.04 7.58 30.38
N VAL A 712 -30.99 7.39 31.18
CA VAL A 712 -29.86 8.31 31.35
C VAL A 712 -28.56 7.54 31.11
N ALA A 713 -27.64 8.12 30.34
CA ALA A 713 -26.31 7.53 30.10
C ALA A 713 -25.23 8.53 30.45
N VAL A 714 -24.10 8.03 30.93
CA VAL A 714 -22.96 8.84 31.34
C VAL A 714 -21.66 8.16 30.94
N VAL A 715 -20.66 8.96 30.60
CA VAL A 715 -19.27 8.52 30.50
C VAL A 715 -18.35 9.52 31.19
N SER A 716 -17.18 9.03 31.59
CA SER A 716 -16.03 9.83 32.02
C SER A 716 -14.83 9.36 31.22
N ARG A 717 -14.52 10.06 30.12
CA ARG A 717 -13.42 9.71 29.21
C ARG A 717 -12.04 10.04 29.77
N ILE A 718 -11.96 11.01 30.68
CA ILE A 718 -10.75 11.39 31.42
C ILE A 718 -11.11 11.76 32.86
N PRO A 719 -10.17 11.71 33.82
CA PRO A 719 -10.46 12.00 35.24
C PRO A 719 -11.11 13.37 35.53
N THR A 720 -10.97 14.32 34.60
CA THR A 720 -11.42 15.71 34.72
C THR A 720 -12.63 16.04 33.84
N SER A 721 -13.32 15.05 33.27
CA SER A 721 -14.54 15.28 32.48
C SER A 721 -15.65 14.31 32.82
N MET A 722 -16.88 14.76 32.61
CA MET A 722 -18.08 13.92 32.64
C MET A 722 -19.04 14.41 31.57
N GLU A 723 -19.67 13.47 30.89
CA GLU A 723 -20.62 13.73 29.82
C GLU A 723 -21.87 12.89 30.05
N LEU A 724 -23.03 13.54 30.08
CA LEU A 724 -24.34 12.99 30.44
C LEU A 724 -25.31 13.19 29.28
N TRP A 725 -26.10 12.16 28.97
CA TRP A 725 -27.15 12.19 27.94
C TRP A 725 -28.47 11.63 28.45
N TRP A 726 -29.58 12.17 27.95
CA TRP A 726 -30.92 11.69 28.27
C TRP A 726 -31.91 11.97 27.13
N VAL A 727 -33.02 11.24 27.14
CA VAL A 727 -34.13 11.47 26.20
C VAL A 727 -35.09 12.51 26.79
N GLY A 728 -35.34 13.59 26.06
CA GLY A 728 -36.28 14.64 26.42
C GLY A 728 -37.74 14.17 26.33
N GLY A 729 -38.64 14.77 27.11
CA GLY A 729 -40.07 14.39 27.14
C GLY A 729 -40.80 14.54 25.80
N SER A 730 -40.25 15.33 24.87
CA SER A 730 -40.75 15.51 23.51
C SER A 730 -39.97 14.69 22.46
N GLY A 731 -39.13 13.74 22.88
CA GLY A 731 -38.33 12.90 21.99
C GLY A 731 -37.09 13.60 21.41
N SER A 732 -36.52 14.59 22.11
CA SER A 732 -35.16 15.07 21.79
C SER A 732 -34.11 14.20 22.48
N VAL A 733 -32.85 14.29 22.03
CA VAL A 733 -31.70 13.73 22.75
C VAL A 733 -30.89 14.91 23.28
N GLU A 734 -30.96 15.10 24.58
CA GLU A 734 -30.34 16.20 25.30
C GLU A 734 -29.04 15.71 25.96
N ALA A 735 -28.15 16.64 26.23
CA ALA A 735 -26.85 16.35 26.81
C ALA A 735 -26.37 17.46 27.74
N ALA A 736 -25.47 17.11 28.64
CA ALA A 736 -24.71 18.04 29.45
C ALA A 736 -23.28 17.55 29.64
N PHE A 737 -22.31 18.46 29.61
CA PHE A 737 -20.92 18.12 29.93
C PHE A 737 -20.41 18.99 31.08
N TRP A 738 -19.42 18.46 31.78
CA TRP A 738 -18.70 19.13 32.84
C TRP A 738 -17.20 18.85 32.72
N TYR A 739 -16.40 19.88 33.01
CA TYR A 739 -14.96 19.79 33.19
C TYR A 739 -14.57 20.33 34.55
N ASP A 740 -13.50 19.81 35.12
CA ASP A 740 -13.00 20.27 36.41
C ASP A 740 -12.77 21.79 36.45
N GLY A 741 -13.22 22.43 37.53
CA GLY A 741 -13.27 23.89 37.67
C GLY A 741 -14.37 24.62 36.88
N GLY A 742 -15.15 23.92 36.06
CA GLY A 742 -16.23 24.46 35.23
C GLY A 742 -17.65 24.30 35.80
N GLN A 743 -18.63 24.82 35.06
CA GLN A 743 -20.06 24.59 35.29
C GLN A 743 -20.59 23.59 34.26
N TRP A 744 -21.68 22.90 34.60
CA TRP A 744 -22.39 22.06 33.64
C TRP A 744 -22.90 22.90 32.46
N THR A 745 -22.60 22.45 31.25
CA THR A 745 -23.05 23.10 30.02
C THR A 745 -23.97 22.16 29.27
N ARG A 746 -25.20 22.60 28.99
CA ARG A 746 -26.22 21.82 28.27
C ARG A 746 -26.16 22.06 26.77
N TYR A 747 -26.41 21.01 26.01
CA TYR A 747 -26.46 21.03 24.55
C TYR A 747 -27.41 19.92 24.05
N GLN A 748 -27.72 19.93 22.75
CA GLN A 748 -28.66 18.99 22.15
C GLN A 748 -27.96 18.17 21.06
N ILE A 749 -28.13 16.85 21.09
CA ILE A 749 -27.62 15.90 20.09
C ILE A 749 -28.61 15.74 18.95
N ALA A 750 -29.90 15.60 19.29
CA ALA A 750 -30.97 15.38 18.32
C ALA A 750 -32.20 16.23 18.68
N PRO A 751 -32.88 16.81 17.68
CA PRO A 751 -34.00 17.72 17.90
C PRO A 751 -35.24 16.98 18.41
N GLN A 752 -36.28 17.74 18.78
CA GLN A 752 -37.60 17.21 19.14
C GLN A 752 -38.13 16.22 18.09
N GLY A 753 -38.71 15.10 18.57
CA GLY A 753 -39.27 14.05 17.73
C GLY A 753 -38.23 13.14 17.05
N ALA A 754 -36.94 13.25 17.40
CA ALA A 754 -35.90 12.39 16.86
C ALA A 754 -35.85 11.00 17.53
N ALA A 755 -36.15 10.92 18.83
CA ALA A 755 -36.07 9.70 19.63
C ALA A 755 -37.44 9.26 20.17
N LEU A 756 -37.60 7.97 20.43
CA LEU A 756 -38.76 7.45 21.16
C LEU A 756 -38.72 7.93 22.62
N PRO A 757 -39.76 8.64 23.12
CA PRO A 757 -39.83 9.00 24.52
C PRO A 757 -39.82 7.74 25.42
N SER A 758 -39.14 7.84 26.57
CA SER A 758 -39.01 6.74 27.53
C SER A 758 -38.29 5.49 26.99
N SER A 759 -37.41 5.66 26.01
CA SER A 759 -36.45 4.63 25.58
C SER A 759 -35.15 4.67 26.40
N GLY A 760 -34.45 3.54 26.46
CA GLY A 760 -33.09 3.45 26.98
C GLY A 760 -32.11 4.22 26.09
N ILE A 761 -31.01 4.65 26.69
CA ILE A 761 -29.90 5.34 26.02
C ILE A 761 -28.60 4.75 26.56
N ALA A 762 -27.65 4.46 25.69
CA ALA A 762 -26.34 3.93 26.09
C ALA A 762 -25.22 4.78 25.51
N ALA A 763 -24.16 4.95 26.29
CA ALA A 763 -22.96 5.65 25.85
C ALA A 763 -21.72 4.85 26.24
N VAL A 764 -20.67 5.00 25.44
CA VAL A 764 -19.35 4.45 25.75
C VAL A 764 -18.28 5.43 25.32
N SER A 765 -17.13 5.38 26.00
CA SER A 765 -15.89 5.97 25.53
C SER A 765 -14.87 4.85 25.47
N ARG A 766 -14.35 4.59 24.27
CA ARG A 766 -13.37 3.53 24.00
C ARG A 766 -11.93 4.03 24.06
N LYS A 767 -11.72 5.35 23.94
CA LYS A 767 -10.44 6.05 24.07
C LYS A 767 -10.72 7.46 24.64
N PRO A 768 -9.75 8.13 25.28
CA PRO A 768 -9.93 9.47 25.85
C PRO A 768 -10.49 10.51 24.87
N GLU A 769 -10.23 10.33 23.57
CA GLU A 769 -10.60 11.25 22.49
C GLU A 769 -11.95 10.93 21.83
N THR A 770 -12.68 9.90 22.28
CA THR A 770 -13.94 9.49 21.64
C THR A 770 -15.10 9.38 22.62
N MET A 771 -16.28 9.67 22.11
CA MET A 771 -17.54 9.37 22.76
C MET A 771 -18.54 8.89 21.72
N GLU A 772 -19.30 7.87 22.08
CA GLU A 772 -20.32 7.28 21.24
C GLU A 772 -21.60 7.05 22.04
N LEU A 773 -22.74 7.29 21.39
CA LEU A 773 -24.07 7.31 21.98
C LEU A 773 -25.05 6.57 21.07
N TRP A 774 -25.92 5.74 21.65
CA TRP A 774 -26.97 5.03 20.93
C TRP A 774 -28.33 5.20 21.60
N PHE A 775 -29.35 5.38 20.78
CA PHE A 775 -30.74 5.59 21.19
C PHE A 775 -31.72 5.08 20.13
N ALA A 776 -32.97 4.84 20.51
CA ALA A 776 -34.02 4.50 19.56
C ALA A 776 -34.61 5.75 18.89
N GLY A 777 -34.61 5.78 17.56
CA GLY A 777 -35.28 6.79 16.76
C GLY A 777 -36.80 6.71 16.87
N ALA A 778 -37.51 7.81 16.62
CA ALA A 778 -38.97 7.87 16.71
C ALA A 778 -39.71 6.89 15.77
N ASP A 779 -39.04 6.45 14.71
CA ASP A 779 -39.48 5.42 13.75
C ASP A 779 -38.99 4.01 14.11
N GLN A 780 -38.56 3.80 15.37
CA GLN A 780 -37.97 2.55 15.83
C GLN A 780 -36.69 2.16 15.07
N SER A 781 -35.92 3.13 14.58
CA SER A 781 -34.56 2.87 14.08
C SER A 781 -33.53 2.86 15.21
N LEU A 782 -32.40 2.16 15.02
CA LEU A 782 -31.27 2.28 15.93
C LEU A 782 -30.38 3.43 15.48
N GLN A 783 -30.36 4.50 16.26
CA GLN A 783 -29.61 5.72 15.97
C GLN A 783 -28.31 5.72 16.75
N GLY A 784 -27.24 6.17 16.10
CA GLY A 784 -25.93 6.41 16.69
C GLY A 784 -25.54 7.88 16.57
N ALA A 785 -24.78 8.36 17.54
CA ALA A 785 -24.09 9.63 17.49
C ALA A 785 -22.65 9.45 18.00
N PHE A 786 -21.69 10.12 17.37
CA PHE A 786 -20.31 10.07 17.81
C PHE A 786 -19.68 11.47 17.84
N TRP A 787 -18.67 11.60 18.67
CA TRP A 787 -17.82 12.76 18.79
C TRP A 787 -16.36 12.33 18.92
N TYR A 788 -15.48 13.04 18.21
CA TYR A 788 -14.04 12.92 18.33
C TYR A 788 -13.45 14.26 18.71
N ASP A 789 -12.33 14.24 19.46
CA ASP A 789 -11.67 15.44 19.94
C ASP A 789 -11.36 16.44 18.80
N GLY A 790 -11.65 17.72 19.04
CA GLY A 790 -11.60 18.79 18.03
C GLY A 790 -12.73 18.78 16.99
N GLY A 791 -13.62 17.79 17.00
CA GLY A 791 -14.74 17.63 16.07
C GLY A 791 -16.10 18.15 16.56
N GLN A 792 -17.12 17.98 15.71
CA GLN A 792 -18.53 18.18 16.05
C GLN A 792 -19.21 16.82 16.19
N TRP A 793 -20.34 16.78 16.91
CA TRP A 793 -21.18 15.59 16.94
C TRP A 793 -21.71 15.26 15.55
N ALA A 794 -21.59 14.01 15.15
CA ALA A 794 -22.18 13.48 13.93
C ALA A 794 -23.17 12.37 14.28
N ARG A 795 -24.28 12.30 13.53
CA ARG A 795 -25.34 11.29 13.71
C ARG A 795 -25.39 10.34 12.53
N TYR A 796 -25.74 9.10 12.77
CA TYR A 796 -25.91 8.06 11.76
C TYR A 796 -27.01 7.07 12.17
N THR A 797 -27.63 6.44 11.17
CA THR A 797 -28.53 5.31 11.40
C THR A 797 -27.70 4.03 11.39
N LEU A 798 -27.68 3.30 12.50
CA LEU A 798 -27.00 2.01 12.61
C LEU A 798 -27.89 0.88 12.05
N GLU A 799 -29.17 0.88 12.42
CA GLU A 799 -30.19 -0.03 11.86
C GLU A 799 -31.44 0.76 11.45
N GLY A 800 -32.08 0.37 10.34
CA GLY A 800 -33.22 1.09 9.75
C GLY A 800 -34.49 1.10 10.61
N ALA A 801 -35.57 1.70 10.10
CA ALA A 801 -36.85 1.79 10.81
C ALA A 801 -37.42 0.43 11.23
N ASN A 802 -38.14 0.41 12.35
CA ASN A 802 -38.77 -0.78 12.95
C ASN A 802 -37.78 -1.91 13.34
N GLN A 803 -36.55 -1.57 13.69
CA GLN A 803 -35.52 -2.51 14.16
C GLN A 803 -35.28 -2.41 15.68
N ALA A 804 -35.42 -1.21 16.25
CA ALA A 804 -35.33 -0.94 17.68
C ALA A 804 -36.70 -1.07 18.33
N ASP A 805 -36.75 -1.74 19.47
CA ASP A 805 -38.03 -2.17 20.05
C ASP A 805 -38.65 -1.14 20.97
N ASN A 806 -39.90 -1.34 21.38
CA ASN A 806 -40.56 -0.47 22.33
C ASN A 806 -41.23 -1.32 23.43
N PRO A 807 -40.73 -1.25 24.69
CA PRO A 807 -39.62 -0.40 25.16
C PRO A 807 -38.24 -0.87 24.64
N PHE A 808 -37.39 0.12 24.33
CA PHE A 808 -36.03 -0.11 23.83
C PHE A 808 -35.05 -0.17 25.00
N ALA A 809 -34.21 -1.21 25.06
CA ALA A 809 -33.07 -1.25 25.95
C ALA A 809 -31.79 -1.58 25.20
N VAL A 810 -30.74 -0.86 25.58
CA VAL A 810 -29.44 -0.92 24.94
C VAL A 810 -28.35 -0.82 25.99
N THR A 811 -27.32 -1.63 25.86
CA THR A 811 -26.12 -1.58 26.70
C THR A 811 -24.91 -1.49 25.79
N ALA A 812 -24.00 -0.56 26.08
CA ALA A 812 -22.75 -0.39 25.34
C ALA A 812 -21.55 -0.70 26.24
N VAL A 813 -20.60 -1.48 25.73
CA VAL A 813 -19.36 -1.84 26.43
C VAL A 813 -18.17 -1.68 25.49
N SER A 814 -17.02 -1.29 26.03
CA SER A 814 -15.74 -1.34 25.35
C SER A 814 -14.80 -2.27 26.10
N ARG A 815 -14.50 -3.43 25.52
CA ARG A 815 -13.57 -4.42 26.05
C ARG A 815 -12.09 -4.03 25.92
N VAL A 816 -11.73 -3.42 24.79
CA VAL A 816 -10.36 -2.93 24.52
C VAL A 816 -10.42 -1.57 23.84
N PRO A 817 -9.36 -0.75 23.95
CA PRO A 817 -9.29 0.50 23.21
C PRO A 817 -9.51 0.25 21.71
N GLY A 818 -10.54 0.89 21.15
CA GLY A 818 -10.91 0.70 19.74
C GLY A 818 -12.09 -0.26 19.51
N SER A 819 -12.55 -1.00 20.52
CA SER A 819 -13.75 -1.83 20.41
C SER A 819 -15.01 -1.14 20.94
N MET A 820 -16.15 -1.48 20.34
CA MET A 820 -17.48 -1.18 20.87
C MET A 820 -18.36 -2.40 20.65
N GLU A 821 -19.08 -2.81 21.67
CA GLU A 821 -20.09 -3.87 21.63
C GLU A 821 -21.42 -3.28 22.13
N LEU A 822 -22.50 -3.55 21.40
CA LEU A 822 -23.83 -2.97 21.63
C LEU A 822 -24.85 -4.10 21.75
N TRP A 823 -25.31 -4.32 22.98
CA TRP A 823 -26.29 -5.34 23.30
C TRP A 823 -27.69 -4.79 23.22
N LEU A 824 -28.50 -5.37 22.35
CA LEU A 824 -29.88 -4.97 22.06
C LEU A 824 -30.83 -6.09 22.43
N ALA A 825 -31.97 -5.73 23.00
CA ALA A 825 -33.03 -6.67 23.34
C ALA A 825 -34.33 -6.39 22.55
N GLY A 826 -34.67 -7.37 21.71
CA GLY A 826 -35.69 -7.46 20.64
C GLY A 826 -37.17 -7.30 21.03
N SER A 827 -38.05 -6.90 20.09
CA SER A 827 -39.53 -6.77 20.21
C SER A 827 -40.22 -8.12 20.16
N GLY A 828 -39.48 -9.13 19.72
CA GLY A 828 -39.80 -10.53 19.92
C GLY A 828 -39.18 -11.12 21.18
N GLY A 829 -38.32 -10.40 21.91
CA GLY A 829 -37.52 -10.91 23.02
C GLY A 829 -36.22 -11.60 22.62
N SER A 830 -35.62 -11.25 21.47
CA SER A 830 -34.29 -11.74 21.07
C SER A 830 -33.18 -10.94 21.77
N ILE A 831 -32.00 -11.52 21.94
CA ILE A 831 -30.79 -10.79 22.37
C ILE A 831 -29.81 -10.75 21.20
N ARG A 832 -29.37 -9.56 20.80
CA ARG A 832 -28.46 -9.34 19.67
C ARG A 832 -27.26 -8.51 20.10
N ASP A 833 -26.15 -8.73 19.41
CA ASP A 833 -24.96 -7.91 19.49
C ASP A 833 -24.79 -7.15 18.17
N SER A 834 -24.40 -5.89 18.27
CA SER A 834 -23.76 -5.13 17.19
C SER A 834 -22.40 -4.69 17.68
N PHE A 835 -21.34 -5.11 17.01
CA PHE A 835 -19.97 -4.84 17.45
C PHE A 835 -19.12 -4.20 16.36
N PHE A 836 -18.11 -3.46 16.80
CA PHE A 836 -17.19 -2.68 16.02
C PHE A 836 -15.78 -2.83 16.60
N TYR A 837 -14.79 -3.08 15.74
CA TYR A 837 -13.39 -3.18 16.14
C TYR A 837 -12.53 -2.35 15.18
N GLU A 838 -11.89 -1.29 15.69
CA GLU A 838 -10.71 -0.71 15.04
C GLU A 838 -9.56 -1.71 15.14
N LEU A 839 -9.08 -2.19 13.98
CA LEU A 839 -7.86 -2.99 13.89
C LEU A 839 -6.61 -2.11 13.96
#